data_AF-A0A1B1AZM3-F1
#
_entry.id   AF-A0A1B1AZM3-F1
#
_cell.length_a   1.000
_cell.length_b   1.000
_cell.length_c   1.000
_cell.angle_alpha   90.00
_cell.angle_beta   90.00
_cell.angle_gamma   90.00
#
_symmetry.space_group_name_H-M   'P 1'
#
loop_
_entity.id
_entity.type
_entity.pdbx_description
1 polymer ?
#
loop_
_entity_poly.entity_id
_entity_poly.type
_entity_poly.pdbx_seq_one_letter_code
_entity_poly.pdbx_strand_id
1 'polypeptide(L)'
;MAEVAHWLRQSRHLSGLTYEELARVTGFSRGSLHRAASGWRSPWPVVEAFTQVCGTDVGTARVLWLKAKEALEGTDLVPDVIAVGHVGTFGELRAAMGHLRVLAGRPSLSELVERSGGRLRRSTLASVLNGTSHPRRELVAAFVNVVGVGGDDAAGWAAAWDRAQAHLRSAREAKAPMKPLAVVPSPALLSVLGDLPLSDWAAVAEVVDVVRKGGEGEVPASVAVDFQHDGTVRERDTITISCPDTGFDREAIQQLFRISWAGRPQEQNEFGPGFLVACLRLGSRITLRTAQRHEPAWTVFTLDLASLASGTSWRIPIGAEPKTETGQQGTRITIEALRSAWPSNMQHRLRRHLGDVYSYMLREQQMQLTVSDSVVTPRKPCIWGENRFVQRRGQDISAVQKLDVVLATMYRCQDCWHPSPLGSPCCPQCQGTRLEQTEHRVWGWLGVQRYLHQRDYGIDFYCNGRKILARDKRLFSFAEDPEEILEYPVDPPAKGRLVGEIHCDHVPVNFTHTAFDYNSPEWRGVVHAIRGPGPLAPLRAQKLGFAPNTSPLATLFGAFRRNDPGLRCLIPGDGARALHDTAATWAERFHKGDPAYRSDEAWYDAALRHDRPAPTPTVVDDRIDLAHLDPEDLSDLVHRLYMNLHGPTEGPRELIGPGAATTVFRDRPRSGERWVLQTRRSHHAVPLETVHALAGQMLDVQAVRGILVTTGWFGASSRAFAARSGLIELVDGRALKSLLHEHLGIEARLRLRSHLIW
;
A
#
# COMPACT_ATOMS: atom_id res chain seq x y z
N MET A 1 -11.14 21.12 57.67
CA MET A 1 -12.00 22.10 58.38
C MET A 1 -11.39 23.50 58.51
N ALA A 2 -10.06 23.66 58.46
CA ALA A 2 -9.42 24.98 58.54
C ALA A 2 -9.85 25.95 57.42
N GLU A 3 -9.95 25.47 56.17
CA GLU A 3 -10.39 26.26 55.02
C GLU A 3 -11.85 26.71 55.14
N VAL A 4 -12.75 25.84 55.60
CA VAL A 4 -14.16 26.17 55.88
C VAL A 4 -14.23 27.29 56.93
N ALA A 5 -13.45 27.19 58.00
CA ALA A 5 -13.42 28.22 59.04
C ALA A 5 -12.84 29.55 58.55
N HIS A 6 -11.83 29.50 57.69
CA HIS A 6 -11.31 30.71 57.04
C HIS A 6 -12.40 31.39 56.19
N TRP A 7 -13.10 30.62 55.36
CA TRP A 7 -14.22 31.10 54.55
C TRP A 7 -15.34 31.73 55.39
N LEU A 8 -15.74 31.09 56.49
CA LEU A 8 -16.78 31.60 57.39
C LEU A 8 -16.36 32.88 58.12
N ARG A 9 -15.09 32.97 58.56
CA ARG A 9 -14.57 34.21 59.18
C ARG A 9 -14.52 35.35 58.18
N GLN A 10 -14.06 35.08 56.96
CA GLN A 10 -14.04 36.07 55.89
C GLN A 10 -15.46 36.52 55.53
N SER A 11 -16.40 35.58 55.39
CA SER A 11 -17.81 35.86 55.10
C SER A 11 -18.46 36.73 56.19
N ARG A 12 -18.19 36.45 57.47
CA ARG A 12 -18.66 37.28 58.59
C ARG A 12 -18.05 38.67 58.58
N HIS A 13 -16.76 38.77 58.27
CA HIS A 13 -16.07 40.06 58.23
C HIS A 13 -16.64 40.94 57.13
N LEU A 14 -16.91 40.39 55.95
CA LEU A 14 -17.51 41.09 54.83
C LEU A 14 -18.96 41.51 55.10
N SER A 15 -19.74 40.70 55.83
CA SER A 15 -21.13 41.03 56.17
C SER A 15 -21.28 41.99 57.36
N GLY A 16 -20.21 42.22 58.13
CA GLY A 16 -20.22 43.09 59.31
C GLY A 16 -20.97 42.51 60.53
N LEU A 17 -21.51 41.28 60.44
CA LEU A 17 -22.36 40.71 61.48
C LEU A 17 -21.56 40.20 62.69
N THR A 18 -22.08 40.46 63.89
CA THR A 18 -21.58 39.84 65.13
C THR A 18 -22.08 38.40 65.27
N TYR A 19 -21.42 37.59 66.11
CA TYR A 19 -21.88 36.22 66.37
C TYR A 19 -23.23 36.18 67.11
N GLU A 20 -23.61 37.23 67.85
CA GLU A 20 -24.92 37.34 68.50
C GLU A 20 -26.02 37.57 67.47
N GLU A 21 -25.78 38.43 66.48
CA GLU A 21 -26.73 38.67 65.39
C GLU A 21 -26.87 37.43 64.50
N LEU A 22 -25.76 36.77 64.15
CA LEU A 22 -25.81 35.52 63.39
C LEU A 22 -26.59 34.43 64.13
N ALA A 23 -26.43 34.32 65.46
CA ALA A 23 -27.17 33.34 66.26
C ALA A 23 -28.68 33.62 66.24
N ARG A 24 -29.07 34.90 66.35
CA ARG A 24 -30.47 35.33 66.31
C ARG A 24 -31.12 35.03 64.96
N VAL A 25 -30.41 35.24 63.85
CA VAL A 25 -30.97 35.08 62.49
C VAL A 25 -30.95 33.62 62.02
N THR A 26 -29.91 32.87 62.33
CA THR A 26 -29.79 31.46 61.88
C THR A 26 -30.53 30.47 62.77
N GLY A 27 -30.89 30.87 64.01
CA GLY A 27 -31.46 29.97 65.02
C GLY A 27 -30.46 29.02 65.67
N PHE A 28 -29.17 29.07 65.30
CA PHE A 28 -28.10 28.28 65.92
C PHE A 28 -27.43 29.02 67.08
N SER A 29 -26.96 28.27 68.10
CA SER A 29 -26.29 28.89 69.24
C SER A 29 -25.00 29.63 68.84
N ARG A 30 -24.71 30.74 69.54
CA ARG A 30 -23.46 31.52 69.38
C ARG A 30 -22.22 30.63 69.44
N GLY A 31 -22.21 29.64 70.35
CA GLY A 31 -21.11 28.69 70.51
C GLY A 31 -20.94 27.75 69.30
N SER A 32 -22.04 27.32 68.65
CA SER A 32 -21.96 26.50 67.44
C SER A 32 -21.40 27.27 66.25
N LEU A 33 -21.81 28.53 66.07
CA LEU A 33 -21.31 29.39 65.00
C LEU A 33 -19.83 29.77 65.23
N HIS A 34 -19.46 30.10 66.47
CA HIS A 34 -18.07 30.36 66.82
C HIS A 34 -17.16 29.14 66.60
N ARG A 35 -17.63 27.94 66.97
CA ARG A 35 -16.89 26.69 66.72
C ARG A 35 -16.68 26.43 65.23
N ALA A 36 -17.71 26.63 64.41
CA ALA A 36 -17.60 26.51 62.95
C ALA A 36 -16.57 27.48 62.37
N ALA A 37 -16.63 28.75 62.78
CA ALA A 37 -15.65 29.76 62.38
C ALA A 37 -14.27 29.59 63.04
N SER A 38 -14.09 28.65 63.97
CA SER A 38 -12.81 28.33 64.63
C SER A 38 -12.19 27.03 64.12
N GLY A 39 -12.78 26.37 63.13
CA GLY A 39 -12.21 25.16 62.51
C GLY A 39 -12.62 23.86 63.18
N TRP A 40 -13.56 23.90 64.14
CA TRP A 40 -14.13 22.69 64.73
C TRP A 40 -15.06 22.00 63.75
N ARG A 41 -15.11 20.66 63.83
CA ARG A 41 -16.03 19.85 63.02
C ARG A 41 -17.45 20.36 63.22
N SER A 42 -18.05 20.81 62.12
CA SER A 42 -19.35 21.46 62.13
C SER A 42 -20.22 20.87 61.03
N PRO A 43 -21.50 20.58 61.30
CA PRO A 43 -22.40 19.98 60.33
C PRO A 43 -22.80 21.00 59.25
N TRP A 44 -23.10 20.51 58.04
CA TRP A 44 -23.42 21.35 56.88
C TRP A 44 -24.50 22.41 57.16
N PRO A 45 -25.63 22.11 57.83
CA PRO A 45 -26.67 23.12 58.10
C PRO A 45 -26.15 24.35 58.86
N VAL A 46 -25.14 24.19 59.72
CA VAL A 46 -24.52 25.31 60.43
C VAL A 46 -23.65 26.14 59.49
N VAL A 47 -22.90 25.51 58.59
CA VAL A 47 -22.03 26.20 57.61
C VAL A 47 -22.87 26.89 56.53
N GLU A 48 -23.91 26.23 56.06
CA GLU A 48 -24.86 26.73 55.06
C GLU A 48 -25.61 27.96 55.58
N ALA A 49 -26.27 27.85 56.73
CA ALA A 49 -27.02 28.97 57.31
C ALA A 49 -26.09 30.16 57.64
N PHE A 50 -24.87 29.89 58.11
CA PHE A 50 -23.88 30.94 58.37
C PHE A 50 -23.50 31.67 57.07
N THR A 51 -23.16 30.93 56.02
CA THR A 51 -22.73 31.49 54.73
C THR A 51 -23.88 32.24 54.06
N GLN A 52 -25.09 31.67 54.09
CA GLN A 52 -26.29 32.26 53.48
C GLN A 52 -26.71 33.57 54.18
N VAL A 53 -26.68 33.63 55.51
CA VAL A 53 -26.98 34.87 56.26
C VAL A 53 -25.89 35.93 56.07
N CYS A 54 -24.64 35.52 55.84
CA CYS A 54 -23.57 36.46 55.46
C CYS A 54 -23.65 36.90 53.99
N GLY A 55 -24.55 36.34 53.18
CA GLY A 55 -24.73 36.70 51.78
C GLY A 55 -23.59 36.28 50.86
N THR A 56 -22.76 35.32 51.26
CA THR A 56 -21.62 34.83 50.46
C THR A 56 -21.95 33.52 49.75
N ASP A 57 -21.09 33.11 48.80
CA ASP A 57 -21.36 31.95 47.95
C ASP A 57 -21.43 30.63 48.73
N VAL A 58 -22.63 30.08 48.83
CA VAL A 58 -22.93 28.80 49.49
C VAL A 58 -22.33 27.63 48.69
N GLY A 59 -22.17 27.76 47.37
CA GLY A 59 -21.56 26.74 46.52
C GLY A 59 -20.09 26.48 46.90
N THR A 60 -19.30 27.55 46.99
CA THR A 60 -17.90 27.50 47.43
C THR A 60 -17.79 26.96 48.86
N ALA A 61 -18.66 27.39 49.78
CA ALA A 61 -18.70 26.85 51.14
C ALA A 61 -18.97 25.34 51.16
N ARG A 62 -19.84 24.84 50.27
CA ARG A 62 -20.21 23.42 50.17
C ARG A 62 -19.06 22.57 49.67
N VAL A 63 -18.33 23.04 48.67
CA VAL A 63 -17.13 22.36 48.16
C VAL A 63 -16.06 22.26 49.24
N LEU A 64 -15.77 23.36 49.95
CA LEU A 64 -14.80 23.37 51.05
C LEU A 64 -15.23 22.44 52.20
N TRP A 65 -16.53 22.39 52.50
CA TRP A 65 -17.08 21.51 53.55
C TRP A 65 -17.02 20.03 53.16
N LEU A 66 -17.35 19.69 51.91
CA LEU A 66 -17.26 18.31 51.40
C LEU A 66 -15.81 17.81 51.39
N LYS A 67 -14.87 18.60 50.88
CA LYS A 67 -13.43 18.28 50.94
C LYS A 67 -12.96 18.07 52.37
N ALA A 68 -13.40 18.92 53.29
CA ALA A 68 -13.06 18.78 54.71
C ALA A 68 -13.69 17.55 55.38
N LYS A 69 -14.87 17.12 54.93
CA LYS A 69 -15.56 15.92 55.41
C LYS A 69 -14.91 14.65 54.86
N GLU A 70 -14.56 14.63 53.58
CA GLU A 70 -13.83 13.54 52.92
C GLU A 70 -12.48 13.28 53.59
N ALA A 71 -11.73 14.35 53.90
CA ALA A 71 -10.45 14.24 54.61
C ALA A 71 -10.59 13.71 56.05
N LEU A 72 -11.77 13.83 56.67
CA LEU A 72 -12.02 13.41 58.06
C LEU A 72 -12.63 12.01 58.17
N GLU A 73 -13.37 11.54 57.18
CA GLU A 73 -14.14 10.30 57.26
C GLU A 73 -13.39 9.07 56.75
N GLY A 74 -12.19 9.24 56.17
CA GLY A 74 -11.39 8.13 55.66
C GLY A 74 -12.04 7.52 54.41
N THR A 75 -11.20 7.20 53.43
CA THR A 75 -11.59 6.67 52.12
C THR A 75 -12.43 5.39 52.21
N ASP A 76 -13.73 5.52 51.95
CA ASP A 76 -14.49 4.48 51.26
C ASP A 76 -14.58 4.88 49.78
N LEU A 77 -14.06 4.00 48.92
CA LEU A 77 -14.08 4.11 47.47
C LEU A 77 -15.49 4.45 46.96
N VAL A 78 -15.66 5.65 46.39
CA VAL A 78 -16.82 5.98 45.57
C VAL A 78 -16.65 5.25 44.23
N PRO A 79 -17.58 4.39 43.78
CA PRO A 79 -17.50 3.77 42.46
C PRO A 79 -17.62 4.83 41.36
N ASP A 80 -16.96 4.59 40.23
CA ASP A 80 -17.00 5.45 39.04
C ASP A 80 -18.42 5.96 38.74
N VAL A 81 -18.56 7.28 38.58
CA VAL A 81 -19.82 7.91 38.24
C VAL A 81 -20.13 7.60 36.78
N ILE A 82 -20.93 6.55 36.54
CA ILE A 82 -21.47 6.28 35.20
C ILE A 82 -22.38 7.46 34.81
N ALA A 83 -21.97 8.23 33.80
CA ALA A 83 -22.80 9.29 33.25
C ALA A 83 -24.13 8.68 32.74
N VAL A 84 -25.25 9.36 33.01
CA VAL A 84 -26.61 8.84 32.70
C VAL A 84 -26.77 8.51 31.21
N GLY A 85 -26.07 9.22 30.31
CA GLY A 85 -26.00 8.92 28.88
C GLY A 85 -25.43 7.54 28.54
N HIS A 86 -24.59 6.97 29.39
CA HIS A 86 -23.92 5.68 29.20
C HIS A 86 -24.61 4.52 29.95
N VAL A 87 -25.67 4.78 30.71
CA VAL A 87 -26.44 3.73 31.36
C VAL A 87 -27.18 2.91 30.30
N GLY A 88 -26.86 1.62 30.22
CA GLY A 88 -27.40 0.67 29.25
C GLY A 88 -28.05 -0.57 29.87
N THR A 89 -27.85 -0.84 31.17
CA THR A 89 -28.47 -1.99 31.87
C THR A 89 -29.23 -1.58 33.14
N PHE A 90 -30.14 -2.45 33.62
CA PHE A 90 -30.84 -2.19 34.89
C PHE A 90 -29.91 -2.22 36.12
N GLY A 91 -28.77 -2.93 36.04
CA GLY A 91 -27.76 -2.92 37.10
C GLY A 91 -27.05 -1.58 37.20
N GLU A 92 -26.65 -1.02 36.06
CA GLU A 92 -26.06 0.32 35.94
C GLU A 92 -27.07 1.41 36.32
N LEU A 93 -28.33 1.28 35.89
CA LEU A 93 -29.40 2.23 36.25
C LEU A 93 -29.62 2.27 37.76
N ARG A 94 -29.60 1.11 38.43
CA ARG A 94 -29.66 1.03 39.89
C ARG A 94 -28.45 1.71 40.54
N ALA A 95 -27.25 1.46 40.05
CA ALA A 95 -26.02 2.08 40.57
C ALA A 95 -26.09 3.62 40.44
N ALA A 96 -26.51 4.11 39.27
CA ALA A 96 -26.73 5.53 39.01
C ALA A 96 -27.80 6.12 39.96
N MET A 97 -28.94 5.44 40.16
CA MET A 97 -29.98 5.88 41.12
C MET A 97 -29.43 5.94 42.56
N GLY A 98 -28.58 4.98 42.94
CA GLY A 98 -27.87 4.99 44.23
C GLY A 98 -26.93 6.19 44.37
N HIS A 99 -26.15 6.48 43.33
CA HIS A 99 -25.24 7.62 43.29
C HIS A 99 -25.97 8.96 43.36
N LEU A 100 -27.07 9.12 42.62
CA LEU A 100 -27.89 10.33 42.66
C LEU A 100 -28.41 10.59 44.08
N ARG A 101 -28.81 9.54 44.80
CA ARG A 101 -29.23 9.63 46.20
C ARG A 101 -28.06 10.01 47.13
N VAL A 102 -26.84 9.56 46.86
CA VAL A 102 -25.66 9.97 47.63
C VAL A 102 -25.35 11.45 47.40
N LEU A 103 -25.37 11.92 46.15
CA LEU A 103 -25.16 13.33 45.79
C LEU A 103 -26.21 14.26 46.41
N ALA A 104 -27.44 13.78 46.57
CA ALA A 104 -28.51 14.48 47.27
C ALA A 104 -28.40 14.50 48.80
N GLY A 105 -27.27 14.06 49.37
CA GLY A 105 -27.05 14.07 50.81
C GLY A 105 -27.62 12.86 51.54
N ARG A 106 -27.81 11.74 50.82
CA ARG A 106 -28.33 10.45 51.35
C ARG A 106 -29.70 10.57 52.04
N PRO A 107 -30.72 11.18 51.40
CA PRO A 107 -32.07 11.27 51.99
C PRO A 107 -32.60 9.87 52.31
N SER A 108 -33.36 9.77 53.41
CA SER A 108 -33.95 8.49 53.83
C SER A 108 -35.05 8.06 52.85
N LEU A 109 -35.37 6.76 52.79
CA LEU A 109 -36.46 6.31 51.93
C LEU A 109 -37.82 6.89 52.34
N SER A 110 -38.03 7.17 53.64
CA SER A 110 -39.23 7.87 54.11
C SER A 110 -39.29 9.30 53.60
N GLU A 111 -38.18 10.01 53.66
CA GLU A 111 -38.07 11.39 53.21
C GLU A 111 -38.29 11.52 51.69
N LEU A 112 -37.81 10.58 50.89
CA LEU A 112 -38.10 10.52 49.45
C LEU A 112 -39.59 10.27 49.17
N VAL A 113 -40.25 9.42 49.97
CA VAL A 113 -41.69 9.15 49.82
C VAL A 113 -42.50 10.41 50.17
N GLU A 114 -42.16 11.09 51.26
CA GLU A 114 -42.80 12.33 51.69
C GLU A 114 -42.65 13.43 50.64
N ARG A 115 -41.43 13.68 50.17
CA ARG A 115 -41.13 14.67 49.12
C ARG A 115 -41.80 14.35 47.78
N SER A 116 -42.14 13.08 47.52
CA SER A 116 -42.81 12.67 46.29
C SER A 116 -44.33 12.90 46.26
N GLY A 117 -44.93 13.34 47.37
CA GLY A 117 -46.39 13.52 47.47
C GLY A 117 -47.16 12.22 47.23
N GLY A 118 -46.59 11.07 47.63
CA GLY A 118 -47.21 9.74 47.47
C GLY A 118 -46.98 9.05 46.12
N ARG A 119 -46.22 9.64 45.19
CA ARG A 119 -45.88 9.03 43.89
C ARG A 119 -44.85 7.89 44.01
N LEU A 120 -44.04 7.91 45.06
CA LEU A 120 -43.08 6.83 45.38
C LEU A 120 -43.58 6.01 46.57
N ARG A 121 -43.33 4.70 46.56
CA ARG A 121 -43.58 3.79 47.69
C ARG A 121 -42.28 3.29 48.30
N ARG A 122 -42.20 3.30 49.63
CA ARG A 122 -40.99 2.90 50.39
C ARG A 122 -40.53 1.48 50.06
N SER A 123 -41.46 0.53 50.02
CA SER A 123 -41.16 -0.89 49.72
C SER A 123 -40.63 -1.07 48.29
N THR A 124 -41.20 -0.37 47.31
CA THR A 124 -40.76 -0.42 45.91
C THR A 124 -39.38 0.21 45.73
N LEU A 125 -39.12 1.38 46.34
CA LEU A 125 -37.79 2.00 46.32
C LEU A 125 -36.73 1.12 46.97
N ALA A 126 -37.06 0.49 48.11
CA ALA A 126 -36.15 -0.43 48.78
C ALA A 126 -35.82 -1.64 47.89
N SER A 127 -36.82 -2.23 47.24
CA SER A 127 -36.62 -3.37 46.35
C SER A 127 -35.76 -3.01 45.12
N VAL A 128 -36.00 -1.86 44.50
CA VAL A 128 -35.23 -1.37 43.35
C VAL A 128 -33.78 -1.08 43.75
N LEU A 129 -33.55 -0.33 44.82
CA LEU A 129 -32.21 0.08 45.24
C LEU A 129 -31.38 -1.10 45.78
N ASN A 130 -32.03 -2.11 46.37
CA ASN A 130 -31.38 -3.35 46.77
C ASN A 130 -31.19 -4.33 45.60
N GLY A 131 -31.75 -4.05 44.42
CA GLY A 131 -31.66 -4.88 43.21
C GLY A 131 -32.53 -6.14 43.20
N THR A 132 -33.57 -6.20 44.04
CA THR A 132 -34.52 -7.33 44.04
C THR A 132 -35.62 -7.17 43.00
N SER A 133 -35.79 -5.99 42.40
CA SER A 133 -36.68 -5.77 41.25
C SER A 133 -36.15 -4.68 40.32
N HIS A 134 -36.57 -4.72 39.06
CA HIS A 134 -36.29 -3.66 38.09
C HIS A 134 -37.27 -2.49 38.28
N PRO A 135 -36.80 -1.24 38.20
CA PRO A 135 -37.67 -0.07 38.32
C PRO A 135 -38.60 0.05 37.12
N ARG A 136 -39.81 0.56 37.33
CA ARG A 136 -40.70 1.03 36.25
C ARG A 136 -40.23 2.39 35.74
N ARG A 137 -40.50 2.70 34.46
CA ARG A 137 -40.09 3.96 33.83
C ARG A 137 -40.58 5.19 34.62
N GLU A 138 -41.83 5.14 35.08
CA GLU A 138 -42.46 6.21 35.86
C GLU A 138 -41.82 6.38 37.24
N LEU A 139 -41.34 5.27 37.83
CA LEU A 139 -40.65 5.29 39.12
C LEU A 139 -39.28 5.96 38.98
N VAL A 140 -38.54 5.71 37.91
CA VAL A 140 -37.25 6.36 37.65
C VAL A 140 -37.45 7.86 37.50
N ALA A 141 -38.42 8.28 36.68
CA ALA A 141 -38.75 9.70 36.50
C ALA A 141 -39.17 10.37 37.82
N ALA A 142 -40.06 9.74 38.58
CA ALA A 142 -40.51 10.26 39.88
C ALA A 142 -39.36 10.31 40.91
N PHE A 143 -38.45 9.34 40.91
CA PHE A 143 -37.29 9.32 41.79
C PHE A 143 -36.32 10.45 41.48
N VAL A 144 -35.98 10.66 40.21
CA VAL A 144 -35.05 11.71 39.77
C VAL A 144 -35.59 13.10 40.10
N ASN A 145 -36.88 13.34 39.84
CA ASN A 145 -37.53 14.62 40.14
C ASN A 145 -37.53 14.95 41.65
N VAL A 146 -37.62 13.93 42.50
CA VAL A 146 -37.67 14.11 43.96
C VAL A 146 -36.27 14.27 44.58
N VAL A 147 -35.26 13.66 43.97
CA VAL A 147 -33.87 13.68 44.44
C VAL A 147 -33.10 14.91 43.89
N GLY A 148 -33.57 15.48 42.77
CA GLY A 148 -32.91 16.47 41.93
C GLY A 148 -32.12 17.58 42.64
N VAL A 149 -30.80 17.50 42.53
CA VAL A 149 -29.85 18.55 42.95
C VAL A 149 -29.39 19.32 41.71
N GLY A 150 -30.29 20.11 41.13
CA GLY A 150 -29.99 21.06 40.02
C GLY A 150 -30.15 20.48 38.61
N GLY A 151 -30.88 21.22 37.76
CA GLY A 151 -31.02 21.00 36.31
C GLY A 151 -31.77 19.72 35.94
N ASP A 152 -33.04 19.85 35.56
CA ASP A 152 -33.87 18.74 35.09
C ASP A 152 -33.23 18.00 33.91
N ASP A 153 -33.04 16.69 34.07
CA ASP A 153 -32.77 15.80 32.93
C ASP A 153 -33.55 14.48 33.05
N ALA A 154 -34.80 14.57 33.51
CA ALA A 154 -35.72 13.42 33.60
C ALA A 154 -35.87 12.68 32.25
N ALA A 155 -35.70 13.40 31.14
CA ALA A 155 -35.65 12.84 29.79
C ALA A 155 -34.43 11.93 29.59
N GLY A 156 -33.23 12.36 30.02
CA GLY A 156 -32.00 11.55 29.97
C GLY A 156 -32.11 10.24 30.77
N TRP A 157 -32.74 10.29 31.94
CA TRP A 157 -32.98 9.10 32.77
C TRP A 157 -34.08 8.19 32.22
N ALA A 158 -35.12 8.76 31.61
CA ALA A 158 -36.13 7.98 30.91
C ALA A 158 -35.52 7.26 29.69
N ALA A 159 -34.65 7.94 28.93
CA ALA A 159 -33.90 7.34 27.84
C ALA A 159 -32.94 6.24 28.33
N ALA A 160 -32.30 6.43 29.49
CA ALA A 160 -31.50 5.38 30.14
C ALA A 160 -32.34 4.15 30.51
N TRP A 161 -33.56 4.35 31.00
CA TRP A 161 -34.50 3.25 31.24
C TRP A 161 -34.91 2.56 29.93
N ASP A 162 -35.20 3.33 28.87
CA ASP A 162 -35.58 2.79 27.57
C ASP A 162 -34.45 1.90 26.99
N ARG A 163 -33.18 2.31 27.12
CA ARG A 163 -32.00 1.48 26.79
C ARG A 163 -31.89 0.22 27.63
N ALA A 164 -32.01 0.33 28.96
CA ALA A 164 -31.99 -0.82 29.87
C ALA A 164 -33.11 -1.84 29.60
N GLN A 165 -34.31 -1.34 29.24
CA GLN A 165 -35.45 -2.16 28.88
C GLN A 165 -35.27 -2.86 27.53
N ALA A 166 -34.67 -2.19 26.54
CA ALA A 166 -34.28 -2.78 25.27
C ALA A 166 -33.24 -3.90 25.47
N HIS A 167 -32.21 -3.66 26.30
CA HIS A 167 -31.22 -4.66 26.67
C HIS A 167 -31.87 -5.92 27.28
N LEU A 168 -32.82 -5.76 28.21
CA LEU A 168 -33.54 -6.89 28.82
C LEU A 168 -34.40 -7.66 27.81
N ARG A 169 -35.05 -6.97 26.86
CA ARG A 169 -35.84 -7.61 25.80
C ARG A 169 -34.96 -8.42 24.88
N SER A 170 -33.86 -7.84 24.41
CA SER A 170 -32.89 -8.51 23.55
C SER A 170 -32.17 -9.67 24.26
N ALA A 171 -31.89 -9.58 25.57
CA ALA A 171 -31.38 -10.70 26.37
C ALA A 171 -32.40 -11.86 26.51
N ARG A 172 -33.70 -11.54 26.56
CA ARG A 172 -34.78 -12.54 26.52
C ARG A 172 -34.94 -13.15 25.14
N GLU A 173 -34.80 -12.36 24.08
CA GLU A 173 -34.80 -12.83 22.70
C GLU A 173 -33.57 -13.70 22.40
N ALA A 174 -32.42 -13.41 23.01
CA ALA A 174 -31.24 -14.24 22.92
C ALA A 174 -31.42 -15.62 23.58
N LYS A 175 -32.28 -15.71 24.61
CA LYS A 175 -32.71 -16.97 25.24
C LYS A 175 -33.93 -17.61 24.56
N ALA A 176 -34.59 -16.93 23.63
CA ALA A 176 -35.74 -17.45 22.91
C ALA A 176 -35.27 -18.47 21.85
N PRO A 177 -36.07 -19.51 21.54
CA PRO A 177 -35.71 -20.49 20.52
C PRO A 177 -35.46 -19.82 19.16
N MET A 178 -34.39 -20.25 18.49
CA MET A 178 -33.91 -19.71 17.22
C MET A 178 -35.04 -19.67 16.19
N LYS A 179 -35.37 -18.49 15.66
CA LYS A 179 -36.27 -18.38 14.49
C LYS A 179 -35.46 -18.77 13.24
N PRO A 180 -35.85 -19.84 12.52
CA PRO A 180 -35.13 -20.27 11.33
C PRO A 180 -35.25 -19.24 10.19
N LEU A 181 -34.17 -19.08 9.42
CA LEU A 181 -34.24 -18.38 8.13
C LEU A 181 -35.18 -19.16 7.21
N ALA A 182 -36.14 -18.45 6.59
CA ALA A 182 -37.31 -19.07 5.98
C ALA A 182 -37.04 -19.82 4.67
N VAL A 183 -35.95 -19.52 3.94
CA VAL A 183 -35.65 -20.14 2.64
C VAL A 183 -34.14 -20.23 2.44
N VAL A 184 -33.64 -21.44 2.18
CA VAL A 184 -32.27 -21.75 1.75
C VAL A 184 -32.39 -22.65 0.52
N PRO A 185 -31.57 -22.48 -0.53
CA PRO A 185 -31.51 -23.39 -1.65
C PRO A 185 -31.20 -24.83 -1.23
N SER A 186 -31.52 -25.77 -2.12
CA SER A 186 -31.21 -27.18 -1.88
C SER A 186 -29.70 -27.39 -1.70
N PRO A 187 -29.27 -28.35 -0.86
CA PRO A 187 -27.85 -28.66 -0.65
C PRO A 187 -27.10 -28.94 -1.96
N ALA A 188 -27.78 -29.53 -2.95
CA ALA A 188 -27.22 -29.78 -4.28
C ALA A 188 -26.84 -28.47 -4.99
N LEU A 189 -27.73 -27.46 -4.97
CA LEU A 189 -27.44 -26.15 -5.56
C LEU A 189 -26.28 -25.45 -4.82
N LEU A 190 -26.22 -25.55 -3.48
CA LEU A 190 -25.10 -25.01 -2.70
C LEU A 190 -23.76 -25.67 -3.07
N SER A 191 -23.75 -26.98 -3.31
CA SER A 191 -22.55 -27.67 -3.76
C SER A 191 -22.07 -27.13 -5.10
N VAL A 192 -22.98 -26.99 -6.07
CA VAL A 192 -22.70 -26.45 -7.42
C VAL A 192 -22.16 -25.01 -7.34
N LEU A 193 -22.72 -24.17 -6.46
CA LEU A 193 -22.21 -22.81 -6.25
C LEU A 193 -20.75 -22.80 -5.76
N GLY A 194 -20.36 -23.74 -4.89
CA GLY A 194 -18.97 -23.88 -4.43
C GLY A 194 -18.00 -24.43 -5.49
N ASP A 195 -18.51 -25.02 -6.56
CA ASP A 195 -17.73 -25.54 -7.69
C ASP A 195 -17.50 -24.49 -8.80
N LEU A 196 -18.13 -23.31 -8.69
CA LEU A 196 -17.91 -22.22 -9.63
C LEU A 196 -16.44 -21.77 -9.64
N PRO A 197 -15.90 -21.40 -10.82
CA PRO A 197 -14.50 -21.04 -10.96
C PRO A 197 -14.21 -19.70 -10.27
N LEU A 198 -13.58 -19.78 -9.10
CA LEU A 198 -13.12 -18.63 -8.32
C LEU A 198 -11.79 -18.98 -7.63
N SER A 199 -10.80 -18.09 -7.75
CA SER A 199 -9.51 -18.29 -7.07
C SER A 199 -9.64 -18.07 -5.56
N ASP A 200 -8.81 -18.76 -4.79
CA ASP A 200 -8.85 -18.69 -3.32
C ASP A 200 -8.65 -17.26 -2.82
N TRP A 201 -7.74 -16.49 -3.43
CA TRP A 201 -7.52 -15.09 -3.05
C TRP A 201 -8.72 -14.20 -3.35
N ALA A 202 -9.46 -14.47 -4.44
CA ALA A 202 -10.64 -13.68 -4.81
C ALA A 202 -11.81 -14.03 -3.89
N ALA A 203 -11.95 -15.31 -3.52
CA ALA A 203 -12.92 -15.73 -2.50
C ALA A 203 -12.62 -15.08 -1.14
N VAL A 204 -11.36 -15.02 -0.71
CA VAL A 204 -10.97 -14.27 0.49
C VAL A 204 -11.30 -12.78 0.34
N ALA A 205 -11.05 -12.18 -0.82
CA ALA A 205 -11.36 -10.78 -1.07
C ALA A 205 -12.87 -10.48 -0.95
N GLU A 206 -13.75 -11.34 -1.49
CA GLU A 206 -15.21 -11.22 -1.31
C GLU A 206 -15.61 -11.20 0.16
N VAL A 207 -15.04 -12.07 0.98
CA VAL A 207 -15.35 -12.13 2.41
C VAL A 207 -14.78 -10.91 3.14
N VAL A 208 -13.60 -10.43 2.76
CA VAL A 208 -13.00 -9.18 3.26
C VAL A 208 -13.91 -7.99 3.00
N ASP A 209 -14.47 -7.87 1.79
CA ASP A 209 -15.40 -6.79 1.45
C ASP A 209 -16.66 -6.81 2.30
N VAL A 210 -17.18 -7.99 2.63
CA VAL A 210 -18.36 -8.13 3.48
C VAL A 210 -18.07 -7.76 4.93
N VAL A 211 -17.00 -8.29 5.54
CA VAL A 211 -16.71 -8.00 6.95
C VAL A 211 -16.41 -6.51 7.19
N ARG A 212 -15.79 -5.84 6.20
CA ARG A 212 -15.44 -4.41 6.28
C ARG A 212 -16.66 -3.49 6.26
N LYS A 213 -17.81 -3.95 5.76
CA LYS A 213 -19.01 -3.11 5.52
C LYS A 213 -20.04 -3.12 6.65
N GLY A 214 -19.79 -3.79 7.76
CA GLY A 214 -20.75 -3.85 8.88
C GLY A 214 -20.98 -2.50 9.58
N GLY A 215 -21.95 -1.69 9.13
CA GLY A 215 -22.38 -0.47 9.83
C GLY A 215 -21.35 0.67 9.92
N GLU A 216 -21.62 1.67 10.77
CA GLU A 216 -20.73 2.80 11.05
C GLU A 216 -19.51 2.34 11.88
N GLY A 217 -18.40 2.06 11.19
CA GLY A 217 -17.12 1.68 11.81
C GLY A 217 -16.11 2.84 11.85
N GLU A 218 -15.08 2.70 12.69
CA GLU A 218 -13.92 3.59 12.68
C GLU A 218 -13.12 3.44 11.38
N VAL A 219 -12.56 4.55 10.88
CA VAL A 219 -11.64 4.57 9.73
C VAL A 219 -10.23 4.81 10.25
N PRO A 220 -9.22 3.99 9.89
CA PRO A 220 -9.30 2.84 8.99
C PRO A 220 -10.00 1.62 9.60
N ALA A 221 -10.80 0.92 8.80
CA ALA A 221 -11.35 -0.37 9.21
C ALA A 221 -10.22 -1.40 9.37
N SER A 222 -10.14 -2.06 10.53
CA SER A 222 -9.12 -3.06 10.82
C SER A 222 -9.61 -4.46 10.42
N VAL A 223 -9.06 -5.04 9.35
CA VAL A 223 -9.43 -6.38 8.87
C VAL A 223 -8.32 -7.38 9.14
N ALA A 224 -8.65 -8.53 9.70
CA ALA A 224 -7.73 -9.63 9.96
C ALA A 224 -8.15 -10.91 9.21
N VAL A 225 -7.18 -11.58 8.60
CA VAL A 225 -7.31 -12.89 7.96
C VAL A 225 -6.40 -13.88 8.68
N ASP A 226 -6.99 -14.72 9.52
CA ASP A 226 -6.28 -15.63 10.41
C ASP A 226 -6.49 -17.09 10.03
N PHE A 227 -5.46 -17.90 10.32
CA PHE A 227 -5.42 -19.32 10.05
C PHE A 227 -5.26 -20.07 11.35
N GLN A 228 -6.16 -21.01 11.60
CA GLN A 228 -6.03 -21.95 12.72
C GLN A 228 -5.75 -23.34 12.16
N HIS A 229 -4.71 -23.97 12.71
CA HIS A 229 -4.35 -25.34 12.42
C HIS A 229 -4.72 -26.19 13.63
N ASP A 230 -5.62 -27.15 13.45
CA ASP A 230 -5.87 -28.15 14.48
C ASP A 230 -4.67 -29.11 14.48
N GLY A 231 -3.80 -28.99 15.49
CA GLY A 231 -2.53 -29.72 15.58
C GLY A 231 -2.64 -31.25 15.61
N THR A 232 -3.85 -31.79 15.51
CA THR A 232 -4.15 -33.23 15.49
C THR A 232 -4.34 -33.79 14.07
N VAL A 233 -4.73 -32.97 13.08
CA VAL A 233 -5.00 -33.41 11.70
C VAL A 233 -4.51 -32.35 10.71
N ARG A 234 -3.51 -32.70 9.89
CA ARG A 234 -2.93 -31.82 8.84
C ARG A 234 -3.93 -31.31 7.78
N GLU A 235 -5.17 -31.81 7.77
CA GLU A 235 -6.09 -31.74 6.63
C GLU A 235 -7.36 -30.90 6.85
N ARG A 236 -7.56 -30.27 8.02
CA ARG A 236 -8.74 -29.42 8.27
C ARG A 236 -8.36 -28.05 8.80
N ASP A 237 -7.72 -27.29 7.94
CA ASP A 237 -7.41 -25.89 8.17
C ASP A 237 -8.70 -25.06 8.34
N THR A 238 -8.67 -24.06 9.21
CA THR A 238 -9.76 -23.10 9.41
C THR A 238 -9.25 -21.71 9.06
N ILE A 239 -10.04 -20.96 8.28
CA ILE A 239 -9.77 -19.54 8.01
C ILE A 239 -10.81 -18.68 8.72
N THR A 240 -10.35 -17.66 9.42
CA THR A 240 -11.22 -16.66 10.05
C THR A 240 -10.91 -15.29 9.47
N ILE A 241 -11.94 -14.64 8.95
CA ILE A 241 -11.85 -13.28 8.43
C ILE A 241 -12.71 -12.41 9.33
N SER A 242 -12.12 -11.37 9.92
CA SER A 242 -12.84 -10.54 10.89
C SER A 242 -12.51 -9.07 10.79
N CYS A 243 -13.45 -8.24 11.20
CA CYS A 243 -13.29 -6.81 11.39
C CYS A 243 -13.96 -6.44 12.73
N PRO A 244 -13.21 -6.00 13.75
CA PRO A 244 -13.76 -5.72 15.07
C PRO A 244 -14.52 -4.39 15.12
N ASP A 245 -14.33 -3.51 14.13
CA ASP A 245 -14.87 -2.16 14.15
C ASP A 245 -16.28 -2.07 13.56
N THR A 246 -16.74 -3.12 12.87
CA THR A 246 -17.92 -3.10 12.01
C THR A 246 -18.89 -4.23 12.33
N GLY A 247 -20.15 -3.92 12.67
CA GLY A 247 -21.20 -4.90 13.00
C GLY A 247 -22.47 -4.73 12.16
N PHE A 248 -23.09 -5.84 11.78
CA PHE A 248 -24.43 -5.87 11.20
C PHE A 248 -25.46 -6.12 12.30
N ASP A 249 -26.63 -5.47 12.18
CA ASP A 249 -27.79 -5.88 12.94
C ASP A 249 -28.40 -7.19 12.38
N ARG A 250 -29.34 -7.75 13.13
CA ARG A 250 -30.02 -8.99 12.74
C ARG A 250 -30.79 -8.89 11.42
N GLU A 251 -31.38 -7.74 11.11
CA GLU A 251 -32.18 -7.56 9.89
C GLU A 251 -31.28 -7.49 8.65
N ALA A 252 -30.15 -6.79 8.74
CA ALA A 252 -29.14 -6.70 7.71
C ALA A 252 -28.60 -8.08 7.30
N ILE A 253 -28.35 -8.97 8.27
CA ILE A 253 -27.93 -10.36 7.98
C ILE A 253 -29.04 -11.13 7.28
N GLN A 254 -30.30 -10.99 7.75
CA GLN A 254 -31.43 -11.64 7.08
C GLN A 254 -31.59 -11.15 5.64
N GLN A 255 -31.36 -9.86 5.39
CA GLN A 255 -31.36 -9.29 4.04
C GLN A 255 -30.18 -9.80 3.21
N LEU A 256 -28.95 -9.80 3.74
CA LEU A 256 -27.74 -10.34 3.12
C LEU A 256 -28.00 -11.74 2.54
N PHE A 257 -28.55 -12.65 3.35
CA PHE A 257 -28.87 -13.99 2.89
C PHE A 257 -30.05 -14.02 1.92
N ARG A 258 -31.17 -13.33 2.22
CA ARG A 258 -32.32 -13.28 1.30
C ARG A 258 -31.93 -12.83 -0.10
N ILE A 259 -31.09 -11.80 -0.21
CA ILE A 259 -30.58 -11.28 -1.48
C ILE A 259 -29.65 -12.28 -2.15
N SER A 260 -28.73 -12.90 -1.40
CA SER A 260 -27.85 -13.96 -1.89
C SER A 260 -28.62 -15.14 -2.50
N TRP A 261 -29.82 -15.43 -2.00
CA TRP A 261 -30.67 -16.53 -2.47
C TRP A 261 -31.67 -16.17 -3.57
N ALA A 262 -32.26 -14.97 -3.52
CA ALA A 262 -33.37 -14.59 -4.39
C ALA A 262 -32.93 -14.14 -5.79
N GLY A 263 -31.62 -13.97 -6.04
CA GLY A 263 -31.07 -13.72 -7.38
C GLY A 263 -31.75 -12.58 -8.13
N ARG A 264 -32.07 -11.46 -7.46
CA ARG A 264 -32.72 -10.34 -8.14
C ARG A 264 -31.81 -9.81 -9.25
N PRO A 265 -32.33 -9.61 -10.47
CA PRO A 265 -31.56 -9.18 -11.62
C PRO A 265 -31.35 -7.66 -11.54
N GLN A 266 -30.43 -7.22 -10.68
CA GLN A 266 -29.62 -6.06 -11.00
C GLN A 266 -28.38 -6.02 -10.11
N GLU A 267 -27.26 -5.95 -10.81
CA GLU A 267 -25.90 -5.82 -10.34
C GLU A 267 -25.76 -4.54 -9.49
N GLN A 268 -24.89 -4.59 -8.47
CA GLN A 268 -24.63 -3.57 -7.43
C GLN A 268 -25.45 -3.66 -6.13
N ASN A 269 -25.94 -4.84 -5.74
CA ASN A 269 -26.16 -5.09 -4.31
C ASN A 269 -24.82 -5.36 -3.63
N GLU A 270 -24.51 -4.62 -2.57
CA GLU A 270 -23.30 -4.76 -1.73
C GLU A 270 -23.13 -6.17 -1.12
N PHE A 271 -24.16 -7.02 -1.26
CA PHE A 271 -24.38 -8.32 -0.63
C PHE A 271 -24.94 -9.36 -1.63
N GLY A 272 -24.43 -9.35 -2.87
CA GLY A 272 -24.83 -10.28 -3.94
C GLY A 272 -24.43 -11.75 -3.70
N PRO A 273 -24.79 -12.67 -4.60
CA PRO A 273 -24.49 -14.11 -4.45
C PRO A 273 -22.99 -14.43 -4.41
N GLY A 274 -22.12 -13.50 -4.81
CA GLY A 274 -20.66 -13.61 -4.73
C GLY A 274 -20.14 -13.98 -3.35
N PHE A 275 -20.69 -13.36 -2.31
CA PHE A 275 -20.30 -13.64 -0.93
C PHE A 275 -20.45 -15.12 -0.57
N LEU A 276 -21.63 -15.68 -0.85
CA LEU A 276 -21.90 -17.07 -0.54
C LEU A 276 -21.08 -18.01 -1.42
N VAL A 277 -20.97 -17.73 -2.72
CA VAL A 277 -20.11 -18.48 -3.64
C VAL A 277 -18.69 -18.54 -3.12
N ALA A 278 -18.15 -17.40 -2.66
CA ALA A 278 -16.83 -17.32 -2.07
C ALA A 278 -16.69 -18.15 -0.79
N CYS A 279 -17.64 -18.07 0.15
CA CYS A 279 -17.60 -18.89 1.35
C CYS A 279 -17.65 -20.39 1.04
N LEU A 280 -18.55 -20.81 0.14
CA LEU A 280 -18.72 -22.20 -0.28
C LEU A 280 -17.54 -22.72 -1.10
N ARG A 281 -16.86 -21.84 -1.85
CA ARG A 281 -15.63 -22.12 -2.58
C ARG A 281 -14.48 -22.43 -1.61
N LEU A 282 -14.42 -21.74 -0.47
CA LEU A 282 -13.39 -21.93 0.54
C LEU A 282 -13.63 -23.20 1.36
N GLY A 283 -14.83 -23.40 1.91
CA GLY A 283 -15.12 -24.53 2.79
C GLY A 283 -16.61 -24.90 2.88
N SER A 284 -16.91 -25.98 3.59
CA SER A 284 -18.26 -26.56 3.66
C SER A 284 -19.03 -26.20 4.94
N ARG A 285 -18.36 -25.61 5.92
CA ARG A 285 -18.97 -25.12 7.17
C ARG A 285 -18.60 -23.67 7.40
N ILE A 286 -19.60 -22.80 7.43
CA ILE A 286 -19.45 -21.34 7.45
C ILE A 286 -20.19 -20.81 8.67
N THR A 287 -19.48 -20.13 9.55
CA THR A 287 -20.05 -19.47 10.73
C THR A 287 -19.84 -17.96 10.63
N LEU A 288 -20.93 -17.22 10.53
CA LEU A 288 -20.94 -15.76 10.60
C LEU A 288 -21.40 -15.34 12.00
N ARG A 289 -20.61 -14.49 12.65
CA ARG A 289 -20.87 -13.92 13.98
C ARG A 289 -20.70 -12.41 13.90
N THR A 290 -21.76 -11.66 14.19
CA THR A 290 -21.71 -10.19 14.09
C THR A 290 -22.62 -9.52 15.12
N ALA A 291 -22.24 -8.31 15.54
CA ALA A 291 -23.07 -7.46 16.39
C ALA A 291 -22.66 -6.00 16.31
N GLN A 292 -23.64 -5.12 16.45
CA GLN A 292 -23.42 -3.68 16.65
C GLN A 292 -23.16 -3.37 18.12
N ARG A 293 -22.39 -2.31 18.43
CA ARG A 293 -21.98 -1.93 19.79
C ARG A 293 -23.10 -1.96 20.85
N HIS A 294 -24.30 -1.50 20.48
CA HIS A 294 -25.43 -1.36 21.40
C HIS A 294 -26.25 -2.65 21.59
N GLU A 295 -26.08 -3.66 20.73
CA GLU A 295 -26.78 -4.94 20.88
C GLU A 295 -26.21 -5.73 22.06
N PRO A 296 -27.01 -6.50 22.82
CA PRO A 296 -26.49 -7.28 23.95
C PRO A 296 -25.96 -8.66 23.56
N ALA A 297 -26.19 -9.10 22.33
CA ALA A 297 -25.83 -10.42 21.85
C ALA A 297 -25.25 -10.34 20.44
N TRP A 298 -24.37 -11.28 20.14
CA TRP A 298 -23.92 -11.63 18.81
C TRP A 298 -25.03 -12.35 18.06
N THR A 299 -25.36 -11.86 16.87
CA THR A 299 -26.14 -12.65 15.92
C THR A 299 -25.21 -13.67 15.27
N VAL A 300 -25.59 -14.95 15.38
CA VAL A 300 -24.78 -16.07 14.88
C VAL A 300 -25.56 -16.85 13.85
N PHE A 301 -24.91 -17.11 12.73
CA PHE A 301 -25.44 -17.90 11.64
C PHE A 301 -24.43 -19.00 11.30
N THR A 302 -24.90 -20.24 11.21
CA THR A 302 -24.03 -21.37 10.85
C THR A 302 -24.65 -22.14 9.69
N LEU A 303 -23.97 -22.11 8.55
CA LEU A 303 -24.27 -22.93 7.38
C LEU A 303 -23.33 -24.13 7.38
N ASP A 304 -23.88 -25.33 7.61
CA ASP A 304 -23.15 -26.59 7.51
C ASP A 304 -23.78 -27.44 6.40
N LEU A 305 -23.06 -27.61 5.29
CA LEU A 305 -23.54 -28.37 4.14
C LEU A 305 -23.80 -29.83 4.46
N ALA A 306 -23.00 -30.46 5.33
CA ALA A 306 -23.16 -31.87 5.68
C ALA A 306 -24.46 -32.09 6.49
N SER A 307 -24.73 -31.18 7.43
CA SER A 307 -25.97 -31.16 8.20
C SER A 307 -27.19 -30.87 7.33
N LEU A 308 -27.07 -29.98 6.33
CA LEU A 308 -28.18 -29.66 5.42
C LEU A 308 -28.48 -30.79 4.42
N ALA A 309 -27.47 -31.51 3.96
CA ALA A 309 -27.63 -32.64 3.04
C ALA A 309 -28.31 -33.85 3.69
N SER A 310 -28.15 -34.02 5.01
CA SER A 310 -28.75 -35.12 5.78
C SER A 310 -30.11 -34.78 6.40
N GLY A 311 -30.47 -33.51 6.51
CA GLY A 311 -31.70 -33.04 7.15
C GLY A 311 -32.96 -33.04 6.25
N THR A 312 -34.14 -33.07 6.88
CA THR A 312 -35.46 -33.05 6.20
C THR A 312 -36.03 -31.63 5.99
N SER A 313 -35.44 -30.60 6.61
CA SER A 313 -35.80 -29.20 6.41
C SER A 313 -34.56 -28.34 6.18
N TRP A 314 -34.47 -27.66 5.03
CA TRP A 314 -33.38 -26.74 4.68
C TRP A 314 -33.54 -25.38 5.40
N ARG A 315 -33.62 -25.42 6.73
CA ARG A 315 -33.76 -24.26 7.59
C ARG A 315 -32.45 -24.06 8.32
N ILE A 316 -31.85 -22.88 8.15
CA ILE A 316 -30.65 -22.51 8.90
C ILE A 316 -31.08 -21.67 10.10
N PRO A 317 -30.73 -22.07 11.33
CA PRO A 317 -31.14 -21.35 12.51
C PRO A 317 -30.25 -20.10 12.70
N ILE A 318 -30.88 -18.95 12.95
CA ILE A 318 -30.17 -17.73 13.35
C ILE A 318 -30.17 -17.68 14.88
N GLY A 319 -29.00 -17.90 15.46
CA GLY A 319 -28.72 -17.88 16.88
C GLY A 319 -28.42 -16.49 17.42
N ALA A 320 -28.39 -16.41 18.74
CA ALA A 320 -27.98 -15.25 19.48
C ALA A 320 -27.08 -15.71 20.64
N GLU A 321 -25.85 -15.21 20.68
CA GLU A 321 -24.89 -15.50 21.76
C GLU A 321 -24.66 -14.25 22.59
N PRO A 322 -24.83 -14.26 23.92
CA PRO A 322 -24.56 -13.09 24.75
C PRO A 322 -23.14 -12.54 24.55
N LYS A 323 -22.98 -11.22 24.54
CA LYS A 323 -21.65 -10.59 24.55
C LYS A 323 -20.99 -10.83 25.91
N THR A 324 -19.67 -11.05 25.91
CA THR A 324 -18.93 -11.22 27.16
C THR A 324 -18.63 -9.89 27.84
N GLU A 325 -18.54 -8.81 27.06
CA GLU A 325 -18.26 -7.46 27.56
C GLU A 325 -19.19 -6.44 26.92
N THR A 326 -19.52 -5.40 27.70
CA THR A 326 -20.35 -4.28 27.26
C THR A 326 -19.60 -3.47 26.19
N GLY A 327 -20.25 -3.23 25.05
CA GLY A 327 -19.67 -2.43 23.95
C GLY A 327 -18.86 -3.22 22.91
N GLN A 328 -18.73 -4.55 23.04
CA GLN A 328 -18.19 -5.38 21.96
C GLN A 328 -18.99 -5.19 20.68
N GLN A 329 -18.29 -5.14 19.55
CA GLN A 329 -18.88 -5.11 18.22
C GLN A 329 -17.97 -5.84 17.25
N GLY A 330 -18.41 -5.97 16.01
CA GLY A 330 -17.59 -6.50 14.94
C GLY A 330 -18.33 -7.54 14.10
N THR A 331 -17.64 -8.04 13.08
CA THR A 331 -18.09 -9.09 12.19
C THR A 331 -16.96 -10.09 12.03
N ARG A 332 -17.26 -11.36 12.23
CA ARG A 332 -16.33 -12.48 12.10
C ARG A 332 -16.98 -13.57 11.26
N ILE A 333 -16.27 -14.02 10.23
CA ILE A 333 -16.68 -15.11 9.36
C ILE A 333 -15.60 -16.18 9.44
N THR A 334 -15.97 -17.32 9.99
CA THR A 334 -15.11 -18.50 10.15
C THR A 334 -15.55 -19.55 9.15
N ILE A 335 -14.60 -20.03 8.35
CA ILE A 335 -14.82 -21.06 7.34
C ILE A 335 -13.95 -22.26 7.70
N GLU A 336 -14.64 -23.35 8.01
CA GLU A 336 -14.08 -24.62 8.44
C GLU A 336 -14.25 -25.67 7.33
N ALA A 337 -13.52 -26.78 7.45
CA ALA A 337 -13.51 -27.86 6.47
C ALA A 337 -13.23 -27.33 5.05
N LEU A 338 -12.06 -26.71 4.89
CA LEU A 338 -11.64 -26.15 3.60
C LEU A 338 -11.66 -27.22 2.51
N ARG A 339 -12.15 -26.86 1.33
CA ARG A 339 -12.28 -27.77 0.18
C ARG A 339 -10.94 -28.21 -0.41
N SER A 340 -9.88 -27.43 -0.18
CA SER A 340 -8.55 -27.71 -0.68
C SER A 340 -7.52 -27.47 0.42
N ALA A 341 -6.52 -28.35 0.50
CA ALA A 341 -5.37 -28.13 1.37
C ALA A 341 -4.58 -26.93 0.84
N TRP A 342 -4.33 -25.95 1.70
CA TRP A 342 -3.59 -24.75 1.30
C TRP A 342 -2.09 -24.98 1.40
N PRO A 343 -1.28 -24.55 0.41
CA PRO A 343 0.16 -24.69 0.48
C PRO A 343 0.73 -23.87 1.65
N SER A 344 1.87 -24.29 2.20
CA SER A 344 2.52 -23.62 3.34
C SER A 344 2.83 -22.13 3.11
N ASN A 345 2.99 -21.70 1.85
CA ASN A 345 3.24 -20.31 1.49
C ASN A 345 1.96 -19.51 1.13
N MET A 346 0.77 -20.05 1.38
CA MET A 346 -0.50 -19.41 1.02
C MET A 346 -0.67 -18.04 1.67
N GLN A 347 -0.34 -17.90 2.96
CA GLN A 347 -0.38 -16.63 3.67
C GLN A 347 0.41 -15.54 2.95
N HIS A 348 1.64 -15.86 2.50
CA HIS A 348 2.46 -14.92 1.74
C HIS A 348 1.87 -14.60 0.36
N ARG A 349 1.27 -15.57 -0.34
CA ARG A 349 0.57 -15.33 -1.61
C ARG A 349 -0.64 -14.41 -1.41
N LEU A 350 -1.44 -14.65 -0.37
CA LEU A 350 -2.58 -13.81 -0.01
C LEU A 350 -2.14 -12.39 0.32
N ARG A 351 -1.11 -12.19 1.15
CA ARG A 351 -0.57 -10.85 1.43
C ARG A 351 -0.22 -10.10 0.15
N ARG A 352 0.45 -10.78 -0.80
CA ARG A 352 0.81 -10.17 -2.09
C ARG A 352 -0.43 -9.82 -2.92
N HIS A 353 -1.39 -10.72 -3.05
CA HIS A 353 -2.60 -10.48 -3.85
C HIS A 353 -3.50 -9.41 -3.22
N LEU A 354 -3.78 -9.51 -1.93
CA LEU A 354 -4.60 -8.53 -1.21
C LEU A 354 -3.93 -7.15 -1.18
N GLY A 355 -2.61 -7.09 -1.06
CA GLY A 355 -1.85 -5.83 -1.16
C GLY A 355 -1.89 -5.19 -2.55
N ASP A 356 -2.15 -5.95 -3.61
CA ASP A 356 -2.37 -5.44 -4.97
C ASP A 356 -3.83 -5.02 -5.19
N VAL A 357 -4.77 -5.86 -4.78
CA VAL A 357 -6.21 -5.65 -4.99
C VAL A 357 -6.75 -4.48 -4.16
N TYR A 358 -6.34 -4.38 -2.90
CA TYR A 358 -6.70 -3.28 -1.98
C TYR A 358 -5.64 -2.19 -1.93
N SER A 359 -4.74 -2.14 -2.93
CA SER A 359 -3.61 -1.21 -2.96
C SER A 359 -4.02 0.27 -2.79
N TYR A 360 -5.17 0.69 -3.31
CA TYR A 360 -5.70 2.03 -3.12
C TYR A 360 -6.11 2.28 -1.66
N MET A 361 -7.04 1.48 -1.13
CA MET A 361 -7.54 1.61 0.25
C MET A 361 -6.41 1.58 1.30
N LEU A 362 -5.42 0.71 1.10
CA LEU A 362 -4.26 0.58 1.98
C LEU A 362 -3.31 1.80 1.91
N ARG A 363 -3.19 2.47 0.76
CA ARG A 363 -2.39 3.71 0.62
C ARG A 363 -3.10 4.91 1.23
N GLU A 364 -4.40 5.03 0.98
CA GLU A 364 -5.26 6.11 1.48
C GLU A 364 -5.71 5.91 2.93
N GLN A 365 -5.17 4.90 3.63
CA GLN A 365 -5.49 4.58 5.01
C GLN A 365 -7.00 4.44 5.27
N GLN A 366 -7.74 3.89 4.30
CA GLN A 366 -9.16 3.57 4.43
C GLN A 366 -9.38 2.23 5.14
N MET A 367 -8.37 1.35 5.07
CA MET A 367 -8.37 0.07 5.79
C MET A 367 -6.95 -0.31 6.23
N GLN A 368 -6.87 -1.12 7.27
CA GLN A 368 -5.70 -1.91 7.61
C GLN A 368 -6.03 -3.38 7.40
N LEU A 369 -5.08 -4.15 6.88
CA LEU A 369 -5.28 -5.57 6.61
C LEU A 369 -4.10 -6.38 7.14
N THR A 370 -4.38 -7.40 7.93
CA THR A 370 -3.38 -8.38 8.39
C THR A 370 -3.71 -9.77 7.86
N VAL A 371 -2.66 -10.55 7.61
CA VAL A 371 -2.77 -11.99 7.28
C VAL A 371 -1.80 -12.74 8.18
N SER A 372 -2.33 -13.53 9.12
CA SER A 372 -1.56 -14.18 10.19
C SER A 372 -0.66 -13.16 10.93
N ASP A 373 -1.29 -12.15 11.54
CA ASP A 373 -0.64 -11.05 12.28
C ASP A 373 0.33 -10.16 11.47
N SER A 374 0.60 -10.49 10.21
CA SER A 374 1.51 -9.72 9.36
C SER A 374 0.74 -8.70 8.54
N VAL A 375 1.12 -7.43 8.65
CA VAL A 375 0.52 -6.32 7.91
C VAL A 375 0.69 -6.50 6.40
N VAL A 376 -0.40 -6.34 5.65
CA VAL A 376 -0.41 -6.31 4.20
C VAL A 376 0.04 -4.93 3.72
N THR A 377 1.11 -4.91 2.93
CA THR A 377 1.64 -3.67 2.35
C THR A 377 1.02 -3.41 0.98
N PRO A 378 0.63 -2.17 0.67
CA PRO A 378 0.08 -1.85 -0.65
C PRO A 378 1.14 -1.99 -1.73
N ARG A 379 0.76 -2.60 -2.86
CA ARG A 379 1.56 -2.54 -4.08
C ARG A 379 1.52 -1.11 -4.62
N LYS A 380 2.64 -0.39 -4.47
CA LYS A 380 2.79 0.97 -4.99
C LYS A 380 3.09 0.95 -6.50
N PRO A 381 2.53 1.88 -7.30
CA PRO A 381 2.88 2.01 -8.71
C PRO A 381 4.32 2.53 -8.86
N CYS A 382 5.12 1.88 -9.72
CA CYS A 382 6.50 2.28 -10.03
C CYS A 382 6.51 3.18 -11.28
N ILE A 383 5.97 4.39 -11.14
CA ILE A 383 5.75 5.35 -12.23
C ILE A 383 6.64 6.58 -12.11
N TRP A 384 6.89 7.25 -13.24
CA TRP A 384 7.49 8.58 -13.24
C TRP A 384 6.67 9.57 -12.42
N GLY A 385 7.33 10.50 -11.73
CA GLY A 385 6.66 11.54 -10.96
C GLY A 385 5.87 12.51 -11.85
N GLU A 386 4.89 13.21 -11.26
CA GLU A 386 4.06 14.21 -11.96
C GLU A 386 4.86 15.38 -12.52
N ASN A 387 6.06 15.62 -11.96
CA ASN A 387 7.01 16.63 -12.41
C ASN A 387 7.82 16.21 -13.65
N ARG A 388 7.66 14.97 -14.15
CA ARG A 388 8.37 14.48 -15.34
C ARG A 388 7.51 14.69 -16.57
N PHE A 389 8.10 15.26 -17.61
CA PHE A 389 7.43 15.54 -18.87
C PHE A 389 8.38 15.33 -20.05
N VAL A 390 7.82 15.22 -21.24
CA VAL A 390 8.57 15.23 -22.50
C VAL A 390 8.04 16.33 -23.41
N GLN A 391 8.93 16.97 -24.16
CA GLN A 391 8.53 17.98 -25.13
C GLN A 391 8.14 17.32 -26.47
N ARG A 392 6.95 17.64 -26.97
CA ARG A 392 6.46 17.23 -28.29
C ARG A 392 5.80 18.42 -28.97
N ARG A 393 6.26 18.79 -30.17
CA ARG A 393 5.71 19.92 -30.95
C ARG A 393 5.63 21.22 -30.14
N GLY A 394 6.59 21.47 -29.26
CA GLY A 394 6.64 22.67 -28.40
C GLY A 394 5.72 22.63 -27.17
N GLN A 395 5.05 21.51 -26.89
CA GLN A 395 4.23 21.32 -25.70
C GLN A 395 4.88 20.33 -24.73
N ASP A 396 4.80 20.63 -23.44
CA ASP A 396 5.23 19.74 -22.36
C ASP A 396 4.11 18.74 -22.06
N ILE A 397 4.37 17.45 -22.31
CA ILE A 397 3.44 16.37 -22.03
C ILE A 397 3.90 15.65 -20.77
N SER A 398 3.13 15.78 -19.69
CA SER A 398 3.39 15.10 -18.42
C SER A 398 3.35 13.58 -18.57
N ALA A 399 4.26 12.89 -17.87
CA ALA A 399 4.30 11.44 -17.73
C ALA A 399 3.13 10.88 -16.89
N VAL A 400 2.34 11.77 -16.26
CA VAL A 400 1.11 11.44 -15.54
C VAL A 400 -0.03 12.33 -16.05
N GLN A 401 -1.13 11.71 -16.47
CA GLN A 401 -2.38 12.37 -16.86
C GLN A 401 -3.44 12.09 -15.79
N LYS A 402 -3.90 13.13 -15.10
CA LYS A 402 -5.02 13.00 -14.15
C LYS A 402 -6.34 13.00 -14.92
N LEU A 403 -7.28 12.19 -14.45
CA LEU A 403 -8.63 12.10 -14.99
C LEU A 403 -9.60 12.32 -13.84
N ASP A 404 -10.57 13.20 -14.07
CA ASP A 404 -11.69 13.41 -13.16
C ASP A 404 -12.86 14.00 -13.94
N VAL A 405 -13.81 13.14 -14.31
CA VAL A 405 -14.90 13.48 -15.22
C VAL A 405 -16.21 12.89 -14.70
N VAL A 406 -17.24 13.72 -14.61
CA VAL A 406 -18.62 13.27 -14.40
C VAL A 406 -19.26 13.03 -15.76
N LEU A 407 -19.55 11.76 -16.08
CA LEU A 407 -20.13 11.36 -17.38
C LEU A 407 -21.64 11.59 -17.42
N ALA A 408 -22.31 11.36 -16.30
CA ALA A 408 -23.74 11.56 -16.14
C ALA A 408 -24.07 11.78 -14.66
N THR A 409 -25.21 12.40 -14.40
CA THR A 409 -25.80 12.52 -13.07
C THR A 409 -27.18 11.90 -13.13
N MET A 410 -27.47 10.95 -12.24
CA MET A 410 -28.68 10.14 -12.28
C MET A 410 -29.23 9.94 -10.86
N TYR A 411 -30.46 9.45 -10.74
CA TYR A 411 -30.96 8.93 -9.47
C TYR A 411 -30.60 7.44 -9.32
N ARG A 412 -30.36 7.01 -8.08
CA ARG A 412 -30.19 5.63 -7.69
C ARG A 412 -31.22 5.29 -6.62
N CYS A 413 -31.97 4.23 -6.84
CA CYS A 413 -32.97 3.79 -5.87
C CYS A 413 -32.31 3.18 -4.62
N GLN A 414 -32.67 3.65 -3.42
CA GLN A 414 -32.16 3.10 -2.15
C GLN A 414 -32.72 1.71 -1.83
N ASP A 415 -33.81 1.30 -2.50
CA ASP A 415 -34.48 0.02 -2.25
C ASP A 415 -33.97 -1.11 -3.15
N CYS A 416 -33.60 -0.79 -4.38
CA CYS A 416 -33.21 -1.80 -5.39
C CYS A 416 -32.01 -1.40 -6.25
N TRP A 417 -31.41 -0.23 -6.00
CA TRP A 417 -30.20 0.26 -6.69
C TRP A 417 -30.36 0.52 -8.19
N HIS A 418 -31.57 0.35 -8.73
CA HIS A 418 -31.86 0.65 -10.13
C HIS A 418 -31.58 2.13 -10.43
N PRO A 419 -30.78 2.41 -11.47
CA PRO A 419 -30.53 3.77 -11.92
C PRO A 419 -31.76 4.36 -12.62
N SER A 420 -32.11 5.60 -12.32
CA SER A 420 -33.25 6.31 -12.91
C SER A 420 -32.80 7.68 -13.43
N PRO A 421 -33.36 8.19 -14.53
CA PRO A 421 -33.09 9.54 -14.98
C PRO A 421 -33.42 10.59 -13.90
N LEU A 422 -32.72 11.73 -13.91
CA LEU A 422 -33.08 12.86 -13.05
C LEU A 422 -34.51 13.32 -13.32
N GLY A 423 -35.20 13.74 -12.25
CA GLY A 423 -36.62 14.10 -12.29
C GLY A 423 -37.61 12.92 -12.24
N SER A 424 -37.13 11.67 -12.18
CA SER A 424 -38.01 10.51 -11.99
C SER A 424 -38.74 10.59 -10.64
N PRO A 425 -40.08 10.45 -10.59
CA PRO A 425 -40.84 10.54 -9.34
C PRO A 425 -40.72 9.29 -8.46
N CYS A 426 -40.40 8.16 -9.06
CA CYS A 426 -40.15 6.89 -8.39
C CYS A 426 -39.23 6.00 -9.25
N CYS A 427 -38.68 4.97 -8.64
CA CYS A 427 -37.86 3.97 -9.32
C CYS A 427 -38.72 3.19 -10.34
N PRO A 428 -38.30 3.06 -11.62
CA PRO A 428 -39.08 2.35 -12.64
C PRO A 428 -39.12 0.84 -12.39
N GLN A 429 -38.18 0.29 -11.61
CA GLN A 429 -38.06 -1.14 -11.35
C GLN A 429 -38.90 -1.60 -10.14
N CYS A 430 -38.85 -0.86 -9.03
CA CYS A 430 -39.52 -1.26 -7.78
C CYS A 430 -40.60 -0.28 -7.31
N GLN A 431 -40.80 0.83 -8.02
CA GLN A 431 -41.72 1.92 -7.66
C GLN A 431 -41.39 2.62 -6.32
N GLY A 432 -40.23 2.33 -5.73
CA GLY A 432 -39.74 3.00 -4.53
C GLY A 432 -39.50 4.49 -4.77
N THR A 433 -39.84 5.33 -3.80
CA THR A 433 -39.69 6.79 -3.86
C THR A 433 -38.39 7.28 -3.23
N ARG A 434 -37.61 6.39 -2.60
CA ARG A 434 -36.32 6.71 -2.00
C ARG A 434 -35.25 6.74 -3.10
N LEU A 435 -35.14 7.88 -3.77
CA LEU A 435 -34.16 8.12 -4.82
C LEU A 435 -33.05 9.04 -4.29
N GLU A 436 -31.80 8.63 -4.48
CA GLU A 436 -30.61 9.42 -4.16
C GLU A 436 -29.93 9.85 -5.45
N GLN A 437 -29.47 11.10 -5.54
CA GLN A 437 -28.70 11.55 -6.69
C GLN A 437 -27.27 11.01 -6.63
N THR A 438 -26.81 10.39 -7.71
CA THR A 438 -25.45 9.85 -7.85
C THR A 438 -24.79 10.31 -9.13
N GLU A 439 -23.47 10.49 -9.09
CA GLU A 439 -22.66 10.84 -10.24
C GLU A 439 -21.99 9.60 -10.83
N HIS A 440 -22.15 9.42 -12.14
CA HIS A 440 -21.34 8.48 -12.92
C HIS A 440 -19.98 9.11 -13.18
N ARG A 441 -19.16 9.14 -12.13
CA ARG A 441 -17.83 9.74 -12.14
C ARG A 441 -16.77 8.71 -12.53
N VAL A 442 -15.82 9.14 -13.35
CA VAL A 442 -14.61 8.40 -13.71
C VAL A 442 -13.42 9.24 -13.29
N TRP A 443 -12.62 8.73 -12.38
CA TRP A 443 -11.51 9.50 -11.83
C TRP A 443 -10.28 8.62 -11.56
N GLY A 444 -9.11 9.25 -11.43
CA GLY A 444 -7.84 8.56 -11.20
C GLY A 444 -6.73 9.15 -12.04
N TRP A 445 -5.82 8.30 -12.51
CA TRP A 445 -4.67 8.73 -13.31
C TRP A 445 -4.21 7.66 -14.29
N LEU A 446 -3.68 8.11 -15.42
CA LEU A 446 -2.85 7.32 -16.32
C LEU A 446 -1.41 7.79 -16.17
N GLY A 447 -0.46 6.88 -16.30
CA GLY A 447 0.93 7.20 -16.11
C GLY A 447 1.87 6.31 -16.90
N VAL A 448 3.15 6.66 -16.78
CA VAL A 448 4.22 5.96 -17.46
C VAL A 448 5.09 5.27 -16.40
N GLN A 449 5.19 3.95 -16.50
CA GLN A 449 6.07 3.13 -15.68
C GLN A 449 7.54 3.42 -15.99
N ARG A 450 8.39 3.28 -14.96
CA ARG A 450 9.84 3.56 -15.04
C ARG A 450 10.63 2.50 -15.83
N TYR A 451 10.02 1.38 -16.16
CA TYR A 451 10.64 0.24 -16.85
C TYR A 451 9.67 -0.37 -17.86
N LEU A 452 10.21 -1.20 -18.76
CA LEU A 452 9.43 -1.98 -19.72
C LEU A 452 9.17 -3.38 -19.19
N HIS A 453 7.95 -3.88 -19.35
CA HIS A 453 7.60 -5.23 -18.92
C HIS A 453 6.58 -5.92 -19.84
N GLN A 454 6.63 -7.25 -19.93
CA GLN A 454 5.71 -8.04 -20.78
C GLN A 454 4.30 -8.18 -20.17
N ARG A 455 4.23 -8.26 -18.83
CA ARG A 455 2.98 -8.49 -18.08
C ARG A 455 2.52 -7.31 -17.20
N ASP A 456 3.42 -6.72 -16.43
CA ASP A 456 3.20 -5.61 -15.49
C ASP A 456 3.03 -4.23 -16.15
N TYR A 457 2.15 -4.14 -17.15
CA TYR A 457 1.64 -2.89 -17.73
C TYR A 457 0.15 -3.06 -18.04
N GLY A 458 -0.59 -1.96 -18.14
CA GLY A 458 -2.06 -1.98 -18.23
C GLY A 458 -2.73 -1.08 -17.23
N ILE A 459 -4.04 -0.94 -17.41
CA ILE A 459 -4.87 -0.05 -16.61
C ILE A 459 -5.57 -0.90 -15.55
N ASP A 460 -5.39 -0.52 -14.29
CA ASP A 460 -6.12 -1.08 -13.17
C ASP A 460 -7.47 -0.35 -13.06
N PHE A 461 -8.57 -1.12 -12.99
CA PHE A 461 -9.92 -0.57 -12.80
C PHE A 461 -10.47 -0.96 -11.44
N TYR A 462 -10.97 0.03 -10.73
CA TYR A 462 -11.46 -0.07 -9.36
C TYR A 462 -12.97 0.18 -9.30
N CYS A 463 -13.62 -0.56 -8.41
CA CYS A 463 -15.01 -0.34 -8.01
C CYS A 463 -15.06 -0.38 -6.48
N ASN A 464 -15.58 0.68 -5.87
CA ASN A 464 -15.66 0.91 -4.44
C ASN A 464 -14.31 0.71 -3.73
N GLY A 465 -13.23 1.20 -4.34
CA GLY A 465 -11.85 1.11 -3.83
C GLY A 465 -11.16 -0.25 -3.98
N ARG A 466 -11.86 -1.29 -4.46
CA ARG A 466 -11.29 -2.61 -4.77
C ARG A 466 -10.97 -2.70 -6.26
N LYS A 467 -9.77 -3.21 -6.59
CA LYS A 467 -9.39 -3.50 -7.97
C LYS A 467 -10.19 -4.70 -8.51
N ILE A 468 -10.96 -4.47 -9.56
CA ILE A 468 -11.74 -5.48 -10.28
C ILE A 468 -10.91 -6.06 -11.43
N LEU A 469 -10.28 -5.18 -12.21
CA LEU A 469 -9.38 -5.57 -13.29
C LEU A 469 -7.96 -5.09 -12.96
N ALA A 470 -7.01 -6.02 -13.03
CA ALA A 470 -5.60 -5.72 -12.79
C ALA A 470 -4.81 -5.79 -14.09
N ARG A 471 -4.12 -4.70 -14.42
CA ARG A 471 -3.23 -4.57 -15.58
C ARG A 471 -3.98 -4.92 -16.87
N ASP A 472 -5.22 -4.42 -16.99
CA ASP A 472 -6.04 -4.69 -18.16
C ASP A 472 -5.44 -4.01 -19.40
N LYS A 473 -5.47 -4.73 -20.53
CA LYS A 473 -4.81 -4.33 -21.77
C LYS A 473 -5.79 -4.07 -22.91
N ARG A 474 -7.09 -4.23 -22.68
CA ARG A 474 -8.11 -4.12 -23.74
C ARG A 474 -8.11 -2.74 -24.38
N LEU A 475 -7.79 -1.70 -23.59
CA LEU A 475 -7.72 -0.32 -24.09
C LEU A 475 -6.51 -0.05 -25.00
N PHE A 476 -5.60 -1.01 -25.17
CA PHE A 476 -4.49 -0.92 -26.11
C PHE A 476 -4.76 -1.60 -27.45
N SER A 477 -5.94 -2.21 -27.62
CA SER A 477 -6.42 -2.70 -28.90
C SER A 477 -7.44 -1.73 -29.49
N PHE A 478 -7.64 -1.82 -30.80
CA PHE A 478 -8.75 -1.19 -31.51
C PHE A 478 -9.45 -2.25 -32.37
N ALA A 479 -10.77 -2.34 -32.26
CA ALA A 479 -11.57 -3.24 -33.08
C ALA A 479 -12.01 -2.50 -34.36
N GLU A 480 -11.57 -2.99 -35.51
CA GLU A 480 -12.07 -2.66 -36.84
C GLU A 480 -12.82 -3.88 -37.34
N ASP A 481 -14.14 -3.94 -37.13
CA ASP A 481 -14.99 -5.10 -37.46
C ASP A 481 -14.58 -5.76 -38.82
N PRO A 482 -14.11 -7.02 -38.85
CA PRO A 482 -14.06 -8.03 -37.76
C PRO A 482 -12.69 -8.22 -37.07
N GLU A 483 -11.68 -7.40 -37.36
CA GLU A 483 -10.30 -7.55 -36.89
C GLU A 483 -10.02 -6.72 -35.62
N GLU A 484 -9.49 -7.37 -34.58
CA GLU A 484 -8.95 -6.68 -33.41
C GLU A 484 -7.44 -6.44 -33.61
N ILE A 485 -7.01 -5.18 -33.53
CA ILE A 485 -5.64 -4.82 -33.84
C ILE A 485 -4.97 -4.19 -32.62
N LEU A 486 -3.85 -4.80 -32.22
CA LEU A 486 -3.01 -4.31 -31.12
C LEU A 486 -2.35 -2.99 -31.52
N GLU A 487 -2.62 -1.92 -30.79
CA GLU A 487 -1.98 -0.62 -30.98
C GLU A 487 -0.79 -0.41 -30.03
N TYR A 488 -0.77 -1.08 -28.87
CA TYR A 488 0.31 -0.95 -27.90
C TYR A 488 0.54 -2.23 -27.05
N PRO A 489 1.81 -2.66 -26.85
CA PRO A 489 3.06 -2.14 -27.40
C PRO A 489 3.33 -2.70 -28.80
N VAL A 490 3.83 -1.84 -29.70
CA VAL A 490 4.22 -2.22 -31.08
C VAL A 490 5.70 -1.96 -31.38
N ASP A 491 6.38 -1.13 -30.60
CA ASP A 491 7.80 -0.83 -30.78
C ASP A 491 8.67 -1.90 -30.06
N PRO A 492 9.82 -2.31 -30.65
CA PRO A 492 10.73 -3.25 -30.00
C PRO A 492 11.46 -2.62 -28.79
N PRO A 493 11.74 -3.39 -27.72
CA PRO A 493 11.17 -4.72 -27.45
C PRO A 493 9.66 -4.62 -27.19
N ALA A 494 8.89 -5.63 -27.59
CA ALA A 494 7.42 -5.70 -27.42
C ALA A 494 7.00 -5.86 -25.94
N LYS A 495 7.31 -4.86 -25.14
CA LYS A 495 7.08 -4.72 -23.71
C LYS A 495 6.42 -3.37 -23.49
N GLY A 496 5.42 -3.32 -22.62
CA GLY A 496 4.68 -2.10 -22.30
C GLY A 496 5.19 -1.41 -21.03
N ARG A 497 4.75 -0.16 -20.85
CA ARG A 497 4.98 0.70 -19.68
C ARG A 497 3.86 1.71 -19.42
N LEU A 498 2.85 1.80 -20.30
CA LEU A 498 1.67 2.61 -20.00
C LEU A 498 0.83 1.88 -18.95
N VAL A 499 0.53 2.58 -17.86
CA VAL A 499 -0.22 2.06 -16.72
C VAL A 499 -1.28 3.06 -16.28
N GLY A 500 -2.24 2.64 -15.48
CA GLY A 500 -3.21 3.55 -14.92
C GLY A 500 -3.94 2.96 -13.72
N GLU A 501 -4.57 3.84 -12.97
CA GLU A 501 -5.49 3.52 -11.89
C GLU A 501 -6.74 4.35 -12.10
N ILE A 502 -7.85 3.68 -12.40
CA ILE A 502 -9.12 4.30 -12.74
C ILE A 502 -10.21 3.77 -11.82
N HIS A 503 -10.95 4.67 -11.19
CA HIS A 503 -12.08 4.38 -10.32
C HIS A 503 -13.38 4.67 -11.08
N CYS A 504 -14.27 3.67 -11.11
CA CYS A 504 -15.51 3.70 -11.86
C CYS A 504 -16.62 2.92 -11.12
N ASP A 505 -16.99 3.42 -9.94
CA ASP A 505 -17.88 2.74 -8.99
C ASP A 505 -19.30 2.51 -9.51
N HIS A 506 -19.72 3.29 -10.49
CA HIS A 506 -21.04 3.21 -11.12
C HIS A 506 -21.15 2.09 -12.17
N VAL A 507 -20.04 1.48 -12.60
CA VAL A 507 -20.06 0.45 -13.64
C VAL A 507 -20.50 -0.89 -13.03
N PRO A 508 -21.46 -1.60 -13.63
CA PRO A 508 -21.86 -2.92 -13.17
C PRO A 508 -20.72 -3.94 -13.26
N VAL A 509 -20.66 -4.81 -12.25
CA VAL A 509 -19.65 -5.87 -12.11
C VAL A 509 -20.34 -7.22 -12.02
N ASN A 510 -19.66 -8.26 -12.50
CA ASN A 510 -20.14 -9.62 -12.33
C ASN A 510 -20.19 -9.99 -10.83
N PHE A 511 -20.98 -11.00 -10.49
CA PHE A 511 -21.21 -11.37 -9.09
C PHE A 511 -19.95 -11.85 -8.34
N THR A 512 -18.86 -12.19 -9.04
CA THR A 512 -17.58 -12.55 -8.41
C THR A 512 -16.60 -11.38 -8.27
N HIS A 513 -16.99 -10.17 -8.70
CA HIS A 513 -16.14 -8.97 -8.73
C HIS A 513 -14.78 -9.20 -9.40
N THR A 514 -14.81 -9.89 -10.56
CA THR A 514 -13.63 -10.18 -11.39
C THR A 514 -13.72 -9.58 -12.80
N ALA A 515 -14.88 -9.05 -13.18
CA ALA A 515 -15.10 -8.42 -14.47
C ALA A 515 -16.21 -7.36 -14.38
N PHE A 516 -16.12 -6.35 -15.23
CA PHE A 516 -17.23 -5.42 -15.48
C PHE A 516 -18.16 -5.97 -16.57
N ASP A 517 -19.39 -5.47 -16.63
CA ASP A 517 -20.24 -5.65 -17.81
C ASP A 517 -19.71 -4.77 -18.95
N TYR A 518 -18.97 -5.39 -19.87
CA TYR A 518 -18.33 -4.70 -21.00
C TYR A 518 -19.33 -4.17 -22.04
N ASN A 519 -20.58 -4.64 -22.02
CA ASN A 519 -21.63 -4.19 -22.95
C ASN A 519 -22.43 -3.01 -22.38
N SER A 520 -22.28 -2.74 -21.08
CA SER A 520 -22.99 -1.64 -20.41
C SER A 520 -22.65 -0.27 -21.02
N PRO A 521 -23.62 0.66 -21.09
CA PRO A 521 -23.34 2.04 -21.48
C PRO A 521 -22.35 2.72 -20.53
N GLU A 522 -22.36 2.37 -19.25
CA GLU A 522 -21.45 2.87 -18.22
C GLU A 522 -20.00 2.51 -18.55
N TRP A 523 -19.71 1.23 -18.86
CA TRP A 523 -18.38 0.81 -19.27
C TRP A 523 -17.92 1.51 -20.56
N ARG A 524 -18.79 1.62 -21.56
CA ARG A 524 -18.47 2.34 -22.80
C ARG A 524 -18.12 3.81 -22.53
N GLY A 525 -18.80 4.46 -21.59
CA GLY A 525 -18.48 5.81 -21.12
C GLY A 525 -17.07 5.90 -20.51
N VAL A 526 -16.70 4.93 -19.66
CA VAL A 526 -15.34 4.82 -19.09
C VAL A 526 -14.29 4.67 -20.18
N VAL A 527 -14.50 3.75 -21.13
CA VAL A 527 -13.60 3.55 -22.26
C VAL A 527 -13.43 4.84 -23.06
N HIS A 528 -14.52 5.53 -23.39
CA HIS A 528 -14.48 6.77 -24.15
C HIS A 528 -13.71 7.89 -23.41
N ALA A 529 -13.92 8.05 -22.09
CA ALA A 529 -13.23 9.06 -21.30
C ALA A 529 -11.71 8.87 -21.25
N ILE A 530 -11.24 7.61 -21.21
CA ILE A 530 -9.83 7.25 -21.11
C ILE A 530 -9.16 7.23 -22.48
N ARG A 531 -9.77 6.51 -23.42
CA ARG A 531 -9.18 6.09 -24.69
C ARG A 531 -9.67 6.92 -25.89
N GLY A 532 -10.82 7.57 -25.77
CA GLY A 532 -11.49 8.22 -26.88
C GLY A 532 -12.15 7.21 -27.84
N PRO A 533 -12.89 7.70 -28.85
CA PRO A 533 -13.72 6.88 -29.74
C PRO A 533 -12.95 6.21 -30.89
N GLY A 534 -11.75 6.69 -31.23
CA GLY A 534 -10.98 6.24 -32.41
C GLY A 534 -9.62 5.65 -32.04
N PRO A 535 -8.83 5.20 -33.03
CA PRO A 535 -7.48 4.67 -32.82
C PRO A 535 -6.57 5.60 -32.00
N LEU A 536 -5.63 5.02 -31.25
CA LEU A 536 -4.61 5.78 -30.51
C LEU A 536 -3.59 6.41 -31.48
N ALA A 537 -3.28 5.73 -32.60
CA ALA A 537 -2.33 6.23 -33.59
C ALA A 537 -2.95 7.33 -34.48
N PRO A 538 -2.42 8.57 -34.51
CA PRO A 538 -3.04 9.68 -35.24
C PRO A 538 -3.18 9.44 -36.76
N LEU A 539 -2.16 8.87 -37.40
CA LEU A 539 -2.20 8.54 -38.83
C LEU A 539 -3.27 7.50 -39.16
N ARG A 540 -3.53 6.57 -38.23
CA ARG A 540 -4.55 5.54 -38.40
C ARG A 540 -5.94 6.12 -38.18
N ALA A 541 -6.14 6.91 -37.13
CA ALA A 541 -7.37 7.64 -36.89
C ALA A 541 -7.79 8.45 -38.13
N GLN A 542 -6.84 9.18 -38.73
CA GLN A 542 -7.08 9.93 -39.97
C GLN A 542 -7.48 9.02 -41.14
N LYS A 543 -6.79 7.90 -41.36
CA LYS A 543 -7.10 6.95 -42.45
C LYS A 543 -8.51 6.37 -42.34
N LEU A 544 -8.99 6.17 -41.12
CA LEU A 544 -10.33 5.64 -40.83
C LEU A 544 -11.40 6.73 -40.68
N GLY A 545 -11.07 8.00 -40.91
CA GLY A 545 -12.03 9.11 -40.83
C GLY A 545 -12.38 9.57 -39.41
N PHE A 546 -11.62 9.17 -38.39
CA PHE A 546 -11.79 9.69 -37.03
C PHE A 546 -11.12 11.05 -36.87
N ALA A 547 -11.71 11.89 -36.01
CA ALA A 547 -11.04 13.09 -35.52
C ALA A 547 -9.73 12.74 -34.78
N PRO A 548 -8.76 13.67 -34.69
CA PRO A 548 -7.55 13.46 -33.89
C PRO A 548 -7.90 13.07 -32.45
N ASN A 549 -7.37 11.94 -32.00
CA ASN A 549 -7.65 11.44 -30.67
C ASN A 549 -6.85 12.24 -29.61
N THR A 550 -7.55 13.00 -28.79
CA THR A 550 -6.99 13.84 -27.72
C THR A 550 -7.24 13.27 -26.32
N SER A 551 -7.63 12.00 -26.22
CA SER A 551 -7.87 11.39 -24.91
C SER A 551 -6.59 11.33 -24.06
N PRO A 552 -6.69 11.18 -22.74
CA PRO A 552 -5.52 11.03 -21.86
C PRO A 552 -4.61 9.87 -22.28
N LEU A 553 -5.18 8.73 -22.67
CA LEU A 553 -4.41 7.57 -23.13
C LEU A 553 -3.71 7.83 -24.47
N ALA A 554 -4.40 8.45 -25.43
CA ALA A 554 -3.82 8.82 -26.73
C ALA A 554 -2.68 9.84 -26.58
N THR A 555 -2.81 10.76 -25.63
CA THR A 555 -1.78 11.74 -25.29
C THR A 555 -0.52 11.06 -24.75
N LEU A 556 -0.66 10.13 -23.79
CA LEU A 556 0.48 9.35 -23.29
C LEU A 556 1.07 8.44 -24.36
N PHE A 557 0.23 7.81 -25.18
CA PHE A 557 0.69 6.99 -26.30
C PHE A 557 1.55 7.81 -27.27
N GLY A 558 1.07 8.97 -27.74
CA GLY A 558 1.82 9.83 -28.65
C GLY A 558 3.15 10.32 -28.08
N ALA A 559 3.24 10.48 -26.76
CA ALA A 559 4.42 10.98 -26.09
C ALA A 559 5.44 9.90 -25.69
N PHE A 560 4.99 8.75 -25.16
CA PHE A 560 5.82 7.79 -24.41
C PHE A 560 5.84 6.37 -24.99
N ARG A 561 5.18 6.12 -26.12
CA ARG A 561 5.15 4.79 -26.76
C ARG A 561 6.53 4.28 -27.18
N ARG A 562 7.39 5.19 -27.68
CA ARG A 562 8.73 4.87 -28.17
C ARG A 562 9.69 4.51 -27.03
N ASN A 563 10.57 3.56 -27.31
CA ASN A 563 11.51 2.98 -26.35
C ASN A 563 12.95 3.51 -26.49
N ASP A 564 13.18 4.57 -27.28
CA ASP A 564 14.52 5.16 -27.43
C ASP A 564 15.07 5.65 -26.09
N PRO A 565 16.32 5.34 -25.73
CA PRO A 565 16.95 5.83 -24.50
C PRO A 565 17.09 7.36 -24.49
N GLY A 566 17.11 7.94 -23.29
CA GLY A 566 17.24 9.38 -23.08
C GLY A 566 15.99 10.05 -22.49
N LEU A 567 16.10 11.35 -22.22
CA LEU A 567 15.03 12.16 -21.63
C LEU A 567 13.86 12.36 -22.58
N ARG A 568 14.10 12.30 -23.90
CA ARG A 568 13.04 12.47 -24.91
C ARG A 568 11.92 11.45 -24.79
N CYS A 569 12.20 10.25 -24.28
CA CYS A 569 11.20 9.19 -24.06
C CYS A 569 11.15 8.74 -22.59
N LEU A 570 11.91 9.37 -21.69
CA LEU A 570 12.12 8.92 -20.31
C LEU A 570 12.49 7.43 -20.23
N ILE A 571 13.52 7.02 -20.98
CA ILE A 571 14.05 5.65 -20.95
C ILE A 571 15.49 5.71 -20.43
N PRO A 572 15.83 4.96 -19.36
CA PRO A 572 17.21 4.84 -18.90
C PRO A 572 18.18 4.37 -19.98
N GLY A 573 19.35 4.98 -20.05
CA GLY A 573 20.43 4.57 -20.94
C GLY A 573 21.82 4.79 -20.34
N ASP A 574 22.85 4.41 -21.07
CA ASP A 574 24.27 4.53 -20.64
C ASP A 574 25.12 5.42 -21.56
N GLY A 575 24.48 6.20 -22.44
CA GLY A 575 25.13 6.96 -23.51
C GLY A 575 25.26 6.22 -24.84
N ALA A 576 25.06 4.89 -24.86
CA ALA A 576 25.13 4.09 -26.09
C ALA A 576 23.90 3.22 -26.33
N ARG A 577 23.34 2.61 -25.27
CA ARG A 577 22.23 1.66 -25.32
C ARG A 577 21.18 1.97 -24.25
N ALA A 578 20.00 1.40 -24.43
CA ALA A 578 18.95 1.43 -23.43
C ALA A 578 19.20 0.39 -22.33
N LEU A 579 18.92 0.76 -21.08
CA LEU A 579 19.12 -0.07 -19.89
C LEU A 579 17.82 -0.76 -19.45
N HIS A 580 17.12 -1.44 -20.37
CA HIS A 580 15.79 -2.00 -20.10
C HIS A 580 15.77 -3.04 -18.97
N ASP A 581 16.70 -3.99 -18.97
CA ASP A 581 16.74 -5.07 -17.97
C ASP A 581 17.21 -4.54 -16.60
N THR A 582 18.16 -3.60 -16.61
CA THR A 582 18.61 -2.90 -15.40
C THR A 582 17.46 -2.10 -14.77
N ALA A 583 16.70 -1.36 -15.57
CA ALA A 583 15.53 -0.62 -15.11
C ALA A 583 14.45 -1.53 -14.50
N ALA A 584 14.28 -2.73 -15.05
CA ALA A 584 13.38 -3.75 -14.47
C ALA A 584 13.90 -4.27 -13.11
N THR A 585 15.21 -4.51 -12.98
CA THR A 585 15.82 -4.90 -11.69
C THR A 585 15.66 -3.80 -10.63
N TRP A 586 15.78 -2.53 -11.02
CA TRP A 586 15.52 -1.39 -10.12
C TRP A 586 14.06 -1.38 -9.62
N ALA A 587 13.11 -1.75 -10.47
CA ALA A 587 11.70 -1.83 -10.08
C ALA A 587 11.43 -2.97 -9.09
N GLU A 588 12.09 -4.11 -9.24
CA GLU A 588 12.03 -5.19 -8.26
C GLU A 588 12.53 -4.71 -6.89
N ARG A 589 13.61 -3.92 -6.85
CA ARG A 589 14.13 -3.32 -5.62
C ARG A 589 13.18 -2.28 -5.03
N PHE A 590 12.55 -1.46 -5.86
CA PHE A 590 11.48 -0.55 -5.45
C PHE A 590 10.34 -1.30 -4.74
N HIS A 591 9.88 -2.42 -5.30
CA HIS A 591 8.82 -3.23 -4.68
C HIS A 591 9.25 -3.98 -3.42
N LYS A 592 10.56 -4.21 -3.24
CA LYS A 592 11.15 -4.71 -1.98
C LYS A 592 11.36 -3.61 -0.92
N GLY A 593 11.09 -2.34 -1.26
CA GLY A 593 11.22 -1.20 -0.34
C GLY A 593 12.63 -0.63 -0.21
N ASP A 594 13.53 -0.93 -1.16
CA ASP A 594 14.90 -0.40 -1.18
C ASP A 594 14.88 1.15 -1.22
N PRO A 595 15.47 1.85 -0.23
CA PRO A 595 15.49 3.32 -0.20
C PRO A 595 16.10 3.96 -1.45
N ALA A 596 17.09 3.32 -2.08
CA ALA A 596 17.78 3.88 -3.25
C ALA A 596 16.90 3.97 -4.50
N TYR A 597 15.80 3.20 -4.55
CA TYR A 597 14.91 3.11 -5.71
C TYR A 597 13.49 3.58 -5.39
N ARG A 598 13.26 4.14 -4.20
CA ARG A 598 11.95 4.61 -3.74
C ARG A 598 11.38 5.67 -4.67
N SER A 599 12.23 6.59 -5.10
CA SER A 599 11.91 7.73 -5.96
C SER A 599 12.42 7.50 -7.39
N ASP A 600 12.16 8.42 -8.32
CA ASP A 600 12.40 8.21 -9.76
C ASP A 600 13.78 8.69 -10.26
N GLU A 601 14.61 9.23 -9.37
CA GLU A 601 15.89 9.86 -9.68
C GLU A 601 16.88 8.88 -10.28
N ALA A 602 16.96 7.64 -9.78
CA ALA A 602 17.87 6.63 -10.34
C ALA A 602 17.60 6.37 -11.84
N TRP A 603 16.33 6.34 -12.24
CA TRP A 603 15.94 6.21 -13.63
C TRP A 603 16.17 7.49 -14.40
N TYR A 604 15.85 8.65 -13.79
CA TYR A 604 16.02 9.95 -14.41
C TYR A 604 17.49 10.24 -14.73
N ASP A 605 18.39 10.00 -13.77
CA ASP A 605 19.82 10.20 -13.91
C ASP A 605 20.41 9.30 -14.98
N ALA A 606 19.89 8.08 -15.16
CA ALA A 606 20.29 7.21 -16.26
C ALA A 606 19.80 7.74 -17.62
N ALA A 607 18.57 8.25 -17.72
CA ALA A 607 18.09 8.89 -18.93
C ALA A 607 18.89 10.18 -19.25
N LEU A 608 19.21 10.98 -18.23
CA LEU A 608 20.03 12.19 -18.34
C LEU A 608 21.47 11.86 -18.76
N ARG A 609 22.10 10.84 -18.16
CA ARG A 609 23.45 10.37 -18.56
C ARG A 609 23.48 9.85 -19.98
N HIS A 610 22.38 9.33 -20.51
CA HIS A 610 22.33 8.94 -21.91
C HIS A 610 22.41 10.15 -22.85
N ASP A 611 21.64 11.21 -22.56
CA ASP A 611 21.64 12.43 -23.38
C ASP A 611 22.88 13.32 -23.14
N ARG A 612 23.44 13.24 -21.94
CA ARG A 612 24.63 13.97 -21.49
C ARG A 612 25.63 12.96 -20.92
N PRO A 613 26.23 12.12 -21.77
CA PRO A 613 27.27 11.20 -21.30
C PRO A 613 28.40 12.04 -20.71
N ALA A 614 28.84 11.68 -19.51
CA ALA A 614 30.08 12.23 -18.98
C ALA A 614 31.16 12.01 -20.04
N PRO A 615 32.07 12.99 -20.27
CA PRO A 615 33.19 12.78 -21.17
C PRO A 615 33.87 11.48 -20.72
N THR A 616 33.89 10.50 -21.62
CA THR A 616 34.51 9.21 -21.35
C THR A 616 35.93 9.53 -20.87
N PRO A 617 36.38 9.08 -19.68
CA PRO A 617 37.79 9.10 -19.41
C PRO A 617 38.41 8.23 -20.50
N THR A 618 39.02 8.88 -21.48
CA THR A 618 39.94 8.21 -22.40
C THR A 618 40.97 7.60 -21.47
N VAL A 619 40.88 6.30 -21.24
CA VAL A 619 42.04 5.54 -20.79
C VAL A 619 43.01 5.69 -21.94
N VAL A 620 43.88 6.70 -21.84
CA VAL A 620 45.01 6.83 -22.73
C VAL A 620 45.90 5.65 -22.35
N ASP A 621 45.88 4.63 -23.22
CA ASP A 621 46.88 3.58 -23.18
C ASP A 621 48.18 4.24 -23.66
N ASP A 622 48.96 4.79 -22.71
CA ASP A 622 50.22 5.53 -22.95
C ASP A 622 51.35 4.65 -23.53
N ARG A 623 51.08 3.37 -23.80
CA ARG A 623 52.05 2.44 -24.40
C ARG A 623 52.28 2.75 -25.87
N ILE A 624 53.56 2.85 -26.23
CA ILE A 624 54.03 3.10 -27.60
C ILE A 624 53.58 1.97 -28.54
N ASP A 625 52.94 2.31 -29.67
CA ASP A 625 52.53 1.34 -30.69
C ASP A 625 53.60 1.21 -31.78
N LEU A 626 54.41 0.15 -31.70
CA LEU A 626 55.56 -0.04 -32.61
C LEU A 626 55.13 -0.15 -34.07
N ALA A 627 53.91 -0.64 -34.33
CA ALA A 627 53.39 -0.79 -35.69
C ALA A 627 53.02 0.56 -36.32
N HIS A 628 52.78 1.60 -35.52
CA HIS A 628 52.39 2.94 -35.98
C HIS A 628 53.49 4.00 -35.81
N LEU A 629 54.65 3.65 -35.24
CA LEU A 629 55.83 4.53 -35.22
C LEU A 629 56.29 4.86 -36.64
N ASP A 630 56.79 6.08 -36.85
CA ASP A 630 57.45 6.41 -38.10
C ASP A 630 58.71 5.56 -38.30
N PRO A 631 59.08 5.20 -39.55
CA PRO A 631 60.20 4.28 -39.81
C PRO A 631 61.54 4.74 -39.21
N GLU A 632 61.75 6.06 -39.11
CA GLU A 632 62.94 6.67 -38.50
C GLU A 632 62.93 6.49 -36.97
N ASP A 633 61.83 6.81 -36.30
CA ASP A 633 61.66 6.62 -34.85
C ASP A 633 61.82 5.16 -34.43
N LEU A 634 61.26 4.24 -35.22
CA LEU A 634 61.42 2.81 -35.00
C LEU A 634 62.88 2.39 -35.16
N SER A 635 63.58 2.93 -36.16
CA SER A 635 65.00 2.64 -36.36
C SER A 635 65.86 3.17 -35.21
N ASP A 636 65.58 4.36 -34.71
CA ASP A 636 66.31 4.96 -33.59
C ASP A 636 66.01 4.24 -32.26
N LEU A 637 64.79 3.75 -32.07
CA LEU A 637 64.42 2.93 -30.92
C LEU A 637 65.17 1.58 -30.95
N VAL A 638 65.19 0.91 -32.10
CA VAL A 638 65.90 -0.36 -32.27
C VAL A 638 67.42 -0.15 -32.16
N HIS A 639 67.96 0.93 -32.72
CA HIS A 639 69.36 1.30 -32.55
C HIS A 639 69.71 1.47 -31.06
N ARG A 640 68.92 2.24 -30.30
CA ARG A 640 69.11 2.40 -28.84
C ARG A 640 69.05 1.08 -28.08
N LEU A 641 68.13 0.18 -28.44
CA LEU A 641 68.04 -1.16 -27.85
C LEU A 641 69.33 -1.95 -28.05
N TYR A 642 69.84 -2.00 -29.29
CA TYR A 642 71.05 -2.75 -29.60
C TYR A 642 72.33 -2.12 -29.03
N MET A 643 72.38 -0.79 -28.87
CA MET A 643 73.46 -0.13 -28.14
C MET A 643 73.44 -0.44 -26.63
N ASN A 644 72.26 -0.64 -26.04
CA ASN A 644 72.16 -1.10 -24.65
C ASN A 644 72.61 -2.57 -24.52
N LEU A 645 72.19 -3.44 -25.45
CA LEU A 645 72.53 -4.86 -25.45
C LEU A 645 74.03 -5.15 -25.65
N HIS A 646 74.71 -4.37 -26.51
CA HIS A 646 76.08 -4.67 -26.94
C HIS A 646 77.12 -3.61 -26.54
N GLY A 647 76.69 -2.51 -25.91
CA GLY A 647 77.54 -1.36 -25.57
C GLY A 647 77.71 -0.36 -26.72
N PRO A 648 78.25 0.85 -26.44
CA PRO A 648 78.44 1.88 -27.45
C PRO A 648 79.47 1.46 -28.50
N THR A 649 79.16 1.70 -29.77
CA THR A 649 80.07 1.47 -30.90
C THR A 649 80.94 2.72 -31.16
N GLU A 650 82.21 2.55 -31.53
CA GLU A 650 83.09 3.66 -31.93
C GLU A 650 83.00 3.91 -33.45
N GLY A 651 82.42 5.05 -33.84
CA GLY A 651 82.38 5.53 -35.23
C GLY A 651 81.01 6.10 -35.65
N PRO A 652 80.96 6.94 -36.70
CA PRO A 652 79.70 7.50 -37.19
C PRO A 652 78.80 6.39 -37.78
N ARG A 653 77.49 6.52 -37.53
CA ARG A 653 76.44 5.68 -38.12
C ARG A 653 76.51 5.77 -39.65
N GLU A 654 76.93 4.69 -40.31
CA GLU A 654 76.94 4.63 -41.77
C GLU A 654 75.59 4.08 -42.26
N LEU A 655 74.79 4.96 -42.88
CA LEU A 655 73.50 4.61 -43.49
C LEU A 655 73.73 4.20 -44.94
N ILE A 656 73.32 2.98 -45.29
CA ILE A 656 73.52 2.44 -46.64
C ILE A 656 72.17 2.22 -47.32
N GLY A 657 71.98 2.91 -48.46
CA GLY A 657 70.85 2.75 -49.37
C GLY A 657 69.64 3.67 -49.11
N PRO A 658 68.78 3.88 -50.12
CA PRO A 658 67.58 4.71 -49.97
C PRO A 658 66.39 3.88 -49.44
N GLY A 659 65.77 4.31 -48.34
CA GLY A 659 64.36 3.97 -48.04
C GLY A 659 64.05 2.97 -46.92
N ALA A 660 65.03 2.38 -46.24
CA ALA A 660 64.87 1.72 -44.93
C ALA A 660 66.20 1.80 -44.20
N ALA A 661 66.21 2.22 -42.94
CA ALA A 661 67.43 2.54 -42.20
C ALA A 661 68.27 1.28 -41.89
N THR A 662 69.04 0.80 -42.87
CA THR A 662 70.13 -0.15 -42.68
C THR A 662 71.28 0.59 -42.03
N THR A 663 71.63 0.19 -40.82
CA THR A 663 72.74 0.76 -40.05
C THR A 663 73.86 -0.27 -39.97
N VAL A 664 75.05 0.09 -40.43
CA VAL A 664 76.24 -0.75 -40.27
C VAL A 664 76.97 -0.34 -39.00
N PHE A 665 77.25 -1.33 -38.15
CA PHE A 665 78.02 -1.16 -36.93
C PHE A 665 79.42 -1.78 -37.09
N ARG A 666 80.40 -1.14 -36.47
CA ARG A 666 81.74 -1.68 -36.25
C ARG A 666 81.85 -2.08 -34.79
N ASP A 667 82.22 -3.32 -34.53
CA ASP A 667 82.68 -3.70 -33.19
C ASP A 667 84.18 -3.36 -33.02
N ARG A 668 84.58 -3.13 -31.78
CA ARG A 668 85.85 -2.58 -31.25
C ARG A 668 87.13 -2.66 -32.11
N PRO A 669 88.11 -1.76 -31.92
CA PRO A 669 89.29 -1.56 -32.79
C PRO A 669 90.29 -2.74 -32.92
N ARG A 670 90.05 -3.92 -32.31
CA ARG A 670 90.96 -5.08 -32.41
C ARG A 670 90.41 -6.29 -33.19
N SER A 671 89.08 -6.45 -33.35
CA SER A 671 88.51 -7.56 -34.14
C SER A 671 88.12 -7.15 -35.56
N GLY A 672 87.77 -5.88 -35.80
CA GLY A 672 87.40 -5.38 -37.13
C GLY A 672 86.09 -5.95 -37.68
N GLU A 673 85.33 -6.68 -36.85
CA GLU A 673 84.10 -7.36 -37.25
C GLU A 673 82.97 -6.34 -37.50
N ARG A 674 82.41 -6.39 -38.70
CA ARG A 674 81.27 -5.55 -39.11
C ARG A 674 79.99 -6.34 -38.97
N TRP A 675 78.94 -5.65 -38.56
CA TRP A 675 77.61 -6.23 -38.42
C TRP A 675 76.56 -5.24 -38.93
N VAL A 676 75.53 -5.77 -39.59
CA VAL A 676 74.48 -4.96 -40.22
C VAL A 676 73.19 -5.12 -39.42
N LEU A 677 72.62 -4.00 -38.96
CA LEU A 677 71.30 -3.96 -38.35
C LEU A 677 70.34 -3.28 -39.31
N GLN A 678 69.32 -4.00 -39.74
CA GLN A 678 68.27 -3.47 -40.58
C GLN A 678 66.95 -3.50 -39.82
N THR A 679 66.25 -2.37 -39.80
CA THR A 679 64.92 -2.27 -39.18
C THR A 679 63.87 -2.06 -40.27
N ARG A 680 62.78 -2.85 -40.23
CA ARG A 680 61.69 -2.74 -41.21
C ARG A 680 60.32 -2.78 -40.54
N ARG A 681 59.58 -1.67 -40.66
CA ARG A 681 58.17 -1.61 -40.28
C ARG A 681 57.34 -2.44 -41.25
N SER A 682 56.58 -3.40 -40.73
CA SER A 682 55.65 -4.24 -41.48
C SER A 682 54.45 -4.61 -40.62
N HIS A 683 53.26 -4.60 -41.23
CA HIS A 683 52.03 -5.14 -40.61
C HIS A 683 51.75 -6.59 -41.05
N HIS A 684 52.56 -7.15 -41.94
CA HIS A 684 52.39 -8.46 -42.54
C HIS A 684 53.67 -9.31 -42.43
N ALA A 685 53.60 -10.56 -42.89
CA ALA A 685 54.76 -11.42 -43.05
C ALA A 685 55.83 -10.74 -43.91
N VAL A 686 57.06 -10.65 -43.42
CA VAL A 686 58.18 -10.10 -44.19
C VAL A 686 58.58 -11.11 -45.28
N PRO A 687 58.64 -10.71 -46.57
CA PRO A 687 59.00 -11.62 -47.67
C PRO A 687 60.44 -12.14 -47.55
N LEU A 688 60.68 -13.38 -48.00
CA LEU A 688 62.01 -14.01 -48.04
C LEU A 688 63.04 -13.15 -48.78
N GLU A 689 62.64 -12.47 -49.84
CA GLU A 689 63.45 -11.54 -50.61
C GLU A 689 64.14 -10.48 -49.75
N THR A 690 63.48 -10.04 -48.66
CA THR A 690 64.06 -9.06 -47.72
C THR A 690 65.25 -9.64 -46.98
N VAL A 691 65.18 -10.91 -46.58
CA VAL A 691 66.26 -11.60 -45.87
C VAL A 691 67.41 -11.90 -46.84
N HIS A 692 67.11 -12.23 -48.10
CA HIS A 692 68.14 -12.35 -49.15
C HIS A 692 68.83 -11.01 -49.43
N ALA A 693 68.08 -9.92 -49.48
CA ALA A 693 68.63 -8.58 -49.67
C ALA A 693 69.59 -8.20 -48.54
N LEU A 694 69.26 -8.52 -47.28
CA LEU A 694 70.18 -8.33 -46.16
C LEU A 694 71.46 -9.16 -46.32
N ALA A 695 71.35 -10.42 -46.75
CA ALA A 695 72.53 -11.27 -47.00
C ALA A 695 73.45 -10.67 -48.08
N GLY A 696 72.87 -10.10 -49.15
CA GLY A 696 73.60 -9.37 -50.17
C GLY A 696 74.31 -8.14 -49.60
N GLN A 697 73.60 -7.32 -48.81
CA GLN A 697 74.17 -6.15 -48.14
C GLN A 697 75.34 -6.52 -47.21
N MET A 698 75.23 -7.63 -46.47
CA MET A 698 76.30 -8.12 -45.61
C MET A 698 77.57 -8.44 -46.41
N LEU A 699 77.44 -9.03 -47.60
CA LEU A 699 78.59 -9.31 -48.47
C LEU A 699 79.25 -8.01 -48.96
N ASP A 700 78.44 -7.03 -49.37
CA ASP A 700 78.92 -5.74 -49.89
C ASP A 700 79.77 -4.98 -48.86
N VAL A 701 79.38 -5.03 -47.58
CA VAL A 701 80.10 -4.32 -46.50
C VAL A 701 81.08 -5.21 -45.72
N GLN A 702 81.23 -6.47 -46.13
CA GLN A 702 82.01 -7.51 -45.43
C GLN A 702 81.60 -7.69 -43.96
N ALA A 703 80.30 -7.76 -43.70
CA ALA A 703 79.77 -8.01 -42.37
C ALA A 703 79.72 -9.51 -42.04
N VAL A 704 80.21 -9.86 -40.85
CA VAL A 704 80.21 -11.22 -40.32
C VAL A 704 78.88 -11.59 -39.67
N ARG A 705 78.01 -10.61 -39.38
CA ARG A 705 76.67 -10.84 -38.80
C ARG A 705 75.64 -9.85 -39.31
N GLY A 706 74.42 -10.32 -39.55
CA GLY A 706 73.27 -9.48 -39.93
C GLY A 706 72.12 -9.67 -38.97
N ILE A 707 71.41 -8.60 -38.64
CA ILE A 707 70.25 -8.61 -37.75
C ILE A 707 69.12 -7.88 -38.46
N LEU A 708 68.02 -8.59 -38.70
CA LEU A 708 66.81 -8.01 -39.29
C LEU A 708 65.70 -7.93 -38.25
N VAL A 709 65.32 -6.71 -37.90
CA VAL A 709 64.28 -6.42 -36.91
C VAL A 709 63.02 -5.93 -37.62
N THR A 710 61.86 -6.48 -37.27
CA THR A 710 60.58 -6.07 -37.84
C THR A 710 59.46 -5.96 -36.80
N THR A 711 58.46 -5.12 -37.07
CA THR A 711 57.20 -5.08 -36.30
C THR A 711 56.22 -6.19 -36.70
N GLY A 712 56.47 -6.86 -37.83
CA GLY A 712 55.67 -7.97 -38.35
C GLY A 712 56.18 -9.34 -37.88
N TRP A 713 56.14 -10.34 -38.76
CA TRP A 713 56.67 -11.68 -38.50
C TRP A 713 57.39 -12.26 -39.71
N PHE A 714 58.20 -13.29 -39.49
CA PHE A 714 58.90 -14.02 -40.56
C PHE A 714 58.25 -15.39 -40.82
N GLY A 715 58.10 -15.74 -42.11
CA GLY A 715 57.63 -17.05 -42.53
C GLY A 715 58.68 -18.16 -42.35
N ALA A 716 58.25 -19.42 -42.46
CA ALA A 716 59.10 -20.59 -42.26
C ALA A 716 60.32 -20.61 -43.20
N SER A 717 60.15 -20.24 -44.47
CA SER A 717 61.24 -20.18 -45.46
C SER A 717 62.33 -19.17 -45.10
N SER A 718 61.94 -18.02 -44.53
CA SER A 718 62.86 -16.97 -44.09
C SER A 718 63.67 -17.40 -42.88
N ARG A 719 63.03 -18.05 -41.90
CA ARG A 719 63.71 -18.63 -40.74
C ARG A 719 64.65 -19.77 -41.13
N ALA A 720 64.22 -20.64 -42.05
CA ALA A 720 65.06 -21.72 -42.57
C ALA A 720 66.29 -21.20 -43.32
N PHE A 721 66.15 -20.12 -44.10
CA PHE A 721 67.29 -19.47 -44.76
C PHE A 721 68.26 -18.85 -43.75
N ALA A 722 67.76 -18.08 -42.78
CA ALA A 722 68.59 -17.48 -41.74
C ALA A 722 69.36 -18.55 -40.94
N ALA A 723 68.69 -19.63 -40.54
CA ALA A 723 69.31 -20.76 -39.85
C ALA A 723 70.40 -21.46 -40.69
N ARG A 724 70.19 -21.64 -42.00
CA ARG A 724 71.22 -22.19 -42.90
C ARG A 724 72.42 -21.27 -43.07
N SER A 725 72.20 -19.96 -43.10
CA SER A 725 73.28 -19.00 -43.22
C SER A 725 74.18 -18.98 -41.97
N GLY A 726 73.60 -19.20 -40.78
CA GLY A 726 74.29 -19.11 -39.50
C GLY A 726 74.73 -17.69 -39.10
N LEU A 727 74.65 -16.73 -40.01
CA LEU A 727 75.15 -15.36 -39.84
C LEU A 727 74.03 -14.32 -39.72
N ILE A 728 72.76 -14.70 -39.95
CA ILE A 728 71.61 -13.79 -39.92
C ILE A 728 70.69 -14.12 -38.74
N GLU A 729 70.39 -13.10 -37.95
CA GLU A 729 69.41 -13.13 -36.87
C GLU A 729 68.11 -12.42 -37.29
N LEU A 730 66.97 -13.03 -36.99
CA LEU A 730 65.65 -12.50 -37.30
C LEU A 730 64.87 -12.20 -36.03
N VAL A 731 64.53 -10.94 -35.82
CA VAL A 731 63.75 -10.48 -34.65
C VAL A 731 62.38 -10.00 -35.12
N ASP A 732 61.36 -10.79 -34.84
CA ASP A 732 59.96 -10.43 -35.14
C ASP A 732 59.36 -9.47 -34.11
N GLY A 733 58.16 -8.97 -34.37
CA GLY A 733 57.52 -7.98 -33.51
C GLY A 733 57.33 -8.48 -32.07
N ARG A 734 57.02 -9.77 -31.87
CA ARG A 734 56.84 -10.31 -30.52
C ARG A 734 58.16 -10.35 -29.76
N ALA A 735 59.23 -10.78 -30.43
CA ALA A 735 60.58 -10.77 -29.87
C ALA A 735 61.05 -9.33 -29.57
N LEU A 736 60.85 -8.39 -30.50
CA LEU A 736 61.20 -6.98 -30.31
C LEU A 736 60.47 -6.38 -29.10
N LYS A 737 59.17 -6.64 -28.96
CA LYS A 737 58.40 -6.19 -27.79
C LYS A 737 58.99 -6.72 -26.48
N SER A 738 59.40 -7.99 -26.45
CA SER A 738 60.02 -8.60 -25.27
C SER A 738 61.35 -7.91 -24.92
N LEU A 739 62.21 -7.71 -25.93
CA LEU A 739 63.52 -7.08 -25.74
C LEU A 739 63.43 -5.62 -25.27
N LEU A 740 62.46 -4.86 -25.79
CA LEU A 740 62.23 -3.48 -25.35
C LEU A 740 61.79 -3.39 -23.88
N HIS A 741 60.96 -4.32 -23.43
CA HIS A 741 60.53 -4.38 -22.05
C HIS A 741 61.69 -4.77 -21.13
N GLU A 742 62.45 -5.81 -21.50
CA GLU A 742 63.53 -6.37 -20.68
C GLU A 742 64.74 -5.42 -20.56
N HIS A 743 65.15 -4.76 -21.66
CA HIS A 743 66.40 -4.00 -21.68
C HIS A 743 66.23 -2.48 -21.62
N LEU A 744 65.06 -1.95 -21.99
CA LEU A 744 64.79 -0.51 -21.95
C LEU A 744 63.64 -0.13 -21.01
N GLY A 745 62.95 -1.10 -20.39
CA GLY A 745 61.78 -0.84 -19.54
C GLY A 745 60.58 -0.26 -20.29
N ILE A 746 60.56 -0.35 -21.62
CA ILE A 746 59.51 0.24 -22.47
C ILE A 746 58.39 -0.76 -22.66
N GLU A 747 57.20 -0.48 -22.11
CA GLU A 747 56.00 -1.25 -22.41
C GLU A 747 55.40 -0.85 -23.76
N ALA A 748 55.67 -1.68 -24.77
CA ALA A 748 55.20 -1.44 -26.14
C ALA A 748 54.01 -2.34 -26.53
N ARG A 749 53.21 -1.89 -27.51
CA ARG A 749 52.11 -2.66 -28.11
C ARG A 749 52.27 -2.83 -29.62
N LEU A 750 51.59 -3.84 -30.17
CA LEU A 750 51.56 -4.15 -31.61
C LEU A 750 50.10 -4.30 -32.04
N ARG A 751 49.47 -3.25 -32.59
CA ARG A 751 48.17 -3.40 -33.27
C ARG A 751 48.40 -3.80 -34.72
N LEU A 752 48.46 -5.10 -34.98
CA LEU A 752 48.31 -5.64 -36.33
C LEU A 752 46.82 -5.51 -36.69
N ARG A 753 46.47 -4.88 -37.82
CA ARG A 753 45.06 -4.74 -38.24
C ARG A 753 44.43 -6.13 -38.31
N SER A 754 43.63 -6.48 -37.31
CA SER A 754 42.67 -7.58 -37.41
C SER A 754 41.59 -7.13 -38.38
N HIS A 755 41.38 -7.88 -39.46
CA HIS A 755 40.21 -7.71 -40.31
C HIS A 755 38.97 -7.77 -39.41
N LEU A 756 38.30 -6.62 -39.28
CA LEU A 756 36.91 -6.54 -38.87
C LEU A 756 36.12 -7.29 -39.96
N ILE A 757 35.74 -8.53 -39.65
CA ILE A 757 34.64 -9.21 -40.33
C ILE A 757 33.39 -8.45 -39.86
N TRP A 758 32.81 -7.67 -40.78
CA TRP A 758 31.46 -7.13 -40.66
C TRP A 758 30.44 -8.19 -41.04
#